data_AF-A0A522AHM6-F1
#
_entry.id   AF-A0A522AHM6-F1
#
_cell.length_a   1.000
_cell.length_b   1.000
_cell.length_c   1.000
_cell.angle_alpha   90.00
_cell.angle_beta   90.00
_cell.angle_gamma   90.00
#
_symmetry.space_group_name_H-M   'P 1'
#
loop_
_entity.id
_entity.type
_entity.pdbx_description
1 polymer ?
#
loop_
_entity_poly.entity_id
_entity_poly.type
_entity_poly.pdbx_seq_one_letter_code
_entity_poly.pdbx_strand_id
1 'polypeptide(L)'
;MMIVPSRLILLSAVLALQLSAFGGSMLPPVQVGNVLKMTNANVRLDYDLSTGRANFYWQNALKISGFYAGVGLYSNDVLTNYVTGTVYSTRAWTVNSNTVEITLSGNGLPVMKQFFTLDHDNSFLAQVQMIGSTLQSRWMGPVVMDQTGGVDIGSYADNRALTVPFDNDSFTFSYNAMPINNTSLSYEVAALYDNTSRNGLVVGSVTHDTWKTGVYFQGANDRLNVLNVFGGVTSSDTRDVIEHGLVKGNTIVSPTAFVGFGNDWRNVLENFADANAAIAARLQWNDGVPFGWNSWYAYGTGVNFSNATAVSYFIKTNLQPNHFQNQGTVYVNLDSFWDNMSDAELTQFANVCRTNGQRPGIYWTPFVYWGTAAQGSNYFMTGSSYKWSQAYLRTPSGDIETHDNGIAIDPTHPGFKQMAAYYLNYFKTRGFEYLKLDFLTHGAMEGVHYDASVMTGIQAYNQGMQYLVTQNAGRMFLSESIAPVFPYRYAHARRIYCDAAASIDDTEATMQAVNYGWWLHGRLYQFNDPDMMRFAGVTANENQSRVINCAISGTIFLNSDDLAVSAGQSLAQNCLTRAGINEVARAGVTFRPVEGNTGANASNVFVRQDGNTWYVAVFNYSAFSANKSLNLARLGISGIYTAVDLWSGALSSVSGSTWNVSLGARQAKLFRLGSGVTTATGPTNQTLVVGSSTTLAVVASGTPPFTYTWRKNGVVLAGQSENSITINPVSLADAGVYSVQVNGGLGSVTNTATLTLLNPTNLTAHWNNDSLTLSWPLGYTGWRLQAQTNSLVAGLGTNWWNVTGSEGTNCWIVPIGVTHPSVFFRLAYP
;
A
#
# COMPACT_ATOMS: atom_id res chain seq x y z
N MET A 1 -43.90 7.47 -25.07
CA MET A 1 -43.40 7.79 -26.42
C MET A 1 -42.22 8.74 -26.29
N MET A 2 -41.01 8.18 -26.14
CA MET A 2 -39.75 8.66 -26.73
C MET A 2 -38.69 7.65 -26.35
N ILE A 3 -38.11 7.07 -27.40
CA ILE A 3 -37.15 5.98 -27.40
C ILE A 3 -35.78 6.63 -27.42
N VAL A 4 -34.88 6.22 -26.51
CA VAL A 4 -33.44 6.48 -26.61
C VAL A 4 -32.74 5.12 -26.56
N PRO A 5 -31.89 4.78 -27.55
CA PRO A 5 -31.44 3.42 -27.77
C PRO A 5 -30.28 3.03 -26.85
N SER A 6 -30.36 1.79 -26.37
CA SER A 6 -29.33 1.05 -25.68
C SER A 6 -28.23 0.62 -26.66
N ARG A 7 -26.97 0.98 -26.42
CA ARG A 7 -25.73 0.27 -26.83
C ARG A 7 -24.48 1.08 -26.48
N LEU A 8 -23.81 0.71 -25.39
CA LEU A 8 -22.36 0.48 -25.27
C LEU A 8 -22.01 0.30 -23.77
N ILE A 9 -22.22 -0.91 -23.26
CA ILE A 9 -21.56 -1.39 -22.03
C ILE A 9 -20.77 -2.61 -22.49
N LEU A 10 -19.54 -2.38 -22.94
CA LEU A 10 -18.61 -3.44 -23.35
C LEU A 10 -17.20 -2.83 -23.48
N LEU A 11 -16.66 -2.24 -22.40
CA LEU A 11 -15.23 -1.91 -22.30
C LEU A 11 -14.84 -1.55 -20.85
N SER A 12 -14.85 -2.56 -19.97
CA SER A 12 -14.13 -2.49 -18.67
C SER A 12 -13.88 -3.87 -18.02
N ALA A 13 -14.06 -4.97 -18.75
CA ALA A 13 -13.86 -6.34 -18.23
C ALA A 13 -12.55 -7.01 -18.71
N VAL A 14 -11.53 -6.25 -19.11
CA VAL A 14 -10.23 -6.79 -19.54
C VAL A 14 -9.09 -5.94 -19.00
N LEU A 15 -8.82 -6.04 -17.69
CA LEU A 15 -7.46 -6.12 -17.10
C LEU A 15 -7.57 -6.21 -15.56
N ALA A 16 -8.02 -7.37 -15.07
CA ALA A 16 -7.76 -7.82 -13.72
C ALA A 16 -7.67 -9.35 -13.73
N LEU A 17 -6.77 -9.90 -14.55
CA LEU A 17 -6.11 -11.15 -14.16
C LEU A 17 -5.14 -10.78 -13.03
N GLN A 18 -5.67 -10.56 -11.83
CA GLN A 18 -4.90 -10.95 -10.66
C GLN A 18 -4.89 -12.47 -10.71
N LEU A 19 -3.69 -13.05 -10.84
CA LEU A 19 -3.49 -14.45 -10.52
C LEU A 19 -3.91 -14.63 -9.05
N SER A 20 -5.15 -15.00 -8.80
CA SER A 20 -5.41 -15.94 -7.73
C SER A 20 -4.78 -17.24 -8.21
N ALA A 21 -3.55 -17.50 -7.75
CA ALA A 21 -2.99 -18.83 -7.81
C ALA A 21 -3.93 -19.73 -7.01
N PHE A 22 -4.94 -20.29 -7.68
CA PHE A 22 -5.66 -21.44 -7.15
C PHE A 22 -4.60 -22.52 -6.97
N GLY A 23 -4.17 -22.73 -5.73
CA GLY A 23 -3.31 -23.84 -5.38
C GLY A 23 -3.94 -25.14 -5.86
N GLY A 24 -3.10 -26.11 -6.23
CA GLY A 24 -3.54 -27.44 -6.58
C GLY A 24 -4.38 -28.03 -5.45
N SER A 25 -5.58 -28.48 -5.79
CA SER A 25 -6.46 -29.20 -4.86
C SER A 25 -5.70 -30.34 -4.18
N MET A 26 -5.99 -30.58 -2.90
CA MET A 26 -5.48 -31.74 -2.21
C MET A 26 -5.80 -33.01 -3.00
N LEU A 27 -4.79 -33.87 -3.20
CA LEU A 27 -5.01 -35.20 -3.77
C LEU A 27 -5.76 -36.07 -2.75
N PRO A 28 -6.54 -37.07 -3.19
CA PRO A 28 -7.19 -38.01 -2.29
C PRO A 28 -6.20 -38.58 -1.27
N PRO A 29 -6.43 -38.43 0.05
CA PRO A 29 -5.51 -38.95 1.06
C PRO A 29 -5.32 -40.46 0.96
N VAL A 30 -4.08 -40.92 1.16
CA VAL A 30 -3.71 -42.34 1.04
C VAL A 30 -3.22 -42.86 2.38
N GLN A 31 -3.90 -43.86 2.91
CA GLN A 31 -3.45 -44.57 4.11
C GLN A 31 -2.59 -45.78 3.74
N VAL A 32 -1.37 -45.86 4.26
CA VAL A 32 -0.46 -47.01 4.14
C VAL A 32 -0.10 -47.50 5.54
N GLY A 33 -0.62 -48.66 5.92
CA GLY A 33 -0.53 -49.13 7.31
C GLY A 33 -1.17 -48.13 8.28
N ASN A 34 -0.38 -47.65 9.24
CA ASN A 34 -0.82 -46.64 10.21
C ASN A 34 -0.58 -45.19 9.75
N VAL A 35 0.04 -44.96 8.59
CA VAL A 35 0.36 -43.60 8.14
C VAL A 35 -0.67 -43.11 7.12
N LEU A 36 -1.37 -42.03 7.46
CA LEU A 36 -2.24 -41.28 6.56
C LEU A 36 -1.43 -40.18 5.87
N LYS A 37 -1.35 -40.25 4.54
CA LYS A 37 -0.65 -39.26 3.71
C LYS A 37 -1.65 -38.28 3.10
N MET A 38 -1.46 -37.00 3.38
CA MET A 38 -2.24 -35.89 2.83
C MET A 38 -1.29 -35.08 1.94
N THR A 39 -1.63 -34.82 0.69
CA THR A 39 -0.66 -34.26 -0.29
C THR A 39 -1.32 -33.31 -1.26
N ASN A 40 -0.63 -32.23 -1.62
CA ASN A 40 -0.94 -31.38 -2.78
C ASN A 40 0.33 -31.19 -3.64
N ALA A 41 0.44 -30.09 -4.39
CA ALA A 41 1.56 -29.84 -5.30
C ALA A 41 2.96 -29.92 -4.65
N ASN A 42 3.20 -29.22 -3.54
CA ASN A 42 4.50 -29.27 -2.85
C ASN A 42 4.41 -29.72 -1.39
N VAL A 43 3.23 -29.70 -0.77
CA VAL A 43 3.04 -30.08 0.63
C VAL A 43 2.67 -31.56 0.74
N ARG A 44 3.33 -32.27 1.65
CA ARG A 44 2.88 -33.57 2.14
C ARG A 44 2.88 -33.59 3.67
N LEU A 45 1.78 -34.03 4.26
CA LEU A 45 1.67 -34.39 5.66
C LEU A 45 1.58 -35.91 5.80
N ASP A 46 2.47 -36.49 6.60
CA ASP A 46 2.39 -37.90 7.00
C ASP A 46 1.92 -37.96 8.46
N TYR A 47 0.65 -38.29 8.70
CA TYR A 47 0.07 -38.44 10.04
C TYR A 47 0.05 -39.90 10.46
N ASP A 48 0.70 -40.22 11.57
CA ASP A 48 0.74 -41.57 12.11
C ASP A 48 -0.43 -41.80 13.08
N LEU A 49 -1.39 -42.63 12.65
CA LEU A 49 -2.59 -43.00 13.40
C LEU A 49 -2.28 -43.78 14.69
N SER A 50 -1.09 -44.37 14.82
CA SER A 50 -0.69 -45.08 16.04
C SER A 50 -0.11 -44.15 17.11
N THR A 51 0.68 -43.15 16.71
CA THR A 51 1.36 -42.23 17.64
C THR A 51 0.67 -40.89 17.79
N GLY A 52 -0.21 -40.49 16.86
CA GLY A 52 -0.86 -39.19 16.83
C GLY A 52 0.08 -38.04 16.47
N ARG A 53 1.24 -38.35 15.89
CA ARG A 53 2.23 -37.37 15.42
C ARG A 53 2.18 -37.23 13.91
N ALA A 54 2.51 -36.05 13.41
CA ALA A 54 2.56 -35.70 12.00
C ALA A 54 3.94 -35.20 11.58
N ASN A 55 4.31 -35.48 10.33
CA ASN A 55 5.50 -34.92 9.70
C ASN A 55 5.06 -34.01 8.55
N PHE A 56 5.70 -32.85 8.40
CA PHE A 56 5.52 -31.94 7.27
C PHE A 56 6.70 -32.02 6.32
N TYR A 57 6.43 -32.30 5.05
CA TYR A 57 7.37 -32.29 3.95
C TYR A 57 7.02 -31.19 2.95
N TRP A 58 8.05 -30.51 2.45
CA TRP A 58 7.95 -29.60 1.31
C TRP A 58 8.86 -30.09 0.19
N GLN A 59 8.31 -30.33 -1.00
CA GLN A 59 9.01 -30.93 -2.14
C GLN A 59 9.79 -32.21 -1.76
N ASN A 60 9.13 -33.08 -0.99
CA ASN A 60 9.68 -34.33 -0.42
C ASN A 60 10.83 -34.19 0.60
N ALA A 61 11.25 -32.97 0.94
CA ALA A 61 12.19 -32.74 2.04
C ALA A 61 11.42 -32.56 3.36
N LEU A 62 11.81 -33.29 4.41
CA LEU A 62 11.22 -33.16 5.75
C LEU A 62 11.57 -31.79 6.33
N LYS A 63 10.56 -31.04 6.78
CA LYS A 63 10.71 -29.70 7.37
C LYS A 63 10.32 -29.65 8.84
N ILE A 64 9.28 -30.35 9.24
CA ILE A 64 8.89 -30.49 10.65
C ILE A 64 8.63 -31.98 10.93
N SER A 65 9.32 -32.53 11.93
CA SER A 65 9.16 -33.92 12.35
C SER A 65 8.32 -34.04 13.60
N GLY A 66 7.39 -34.99 13.59
CA GLY A 66 6.73 -35.49 14.79
C GLY A 66 5.87 -34.48 15.55
N PHE A 67 5.32 -33.45 14.91
CA PHE A 67 4.46 -32.48 15.60
C PHE A 67 3.10 -33.08 15.97
N TYR A 68 2.44 -32.55 16.98
CA TYR A 68 1.12 -32.99 17.47
C TYR A 68 0.28 -31.81 17.97
N ALA A 69 -0.98 -32.06 18.32
CA ALA A 69 -1.86 -31.07 18.95
C ALA A 69 -1.90 -31.23 20.48
N GLY A 70 -1.86 -30.13 21.23
CA GLY A 70 -1.95 -30.12 22.70
C GLY A 70 -3.00 -29.15 23.23
N VAL A 71 -3.65 -29.49 24.33
CA VAL A 71 -4.65 -28.65 25.00
C VAL A 71 -4.50 -28.73 26.51
N GLY A 72 -4.35 -27.57 27.16
CA GLY A 72 -4.46 -27.44 28.61
C GLY A 72 -5.93 -27.33 29.02
N LEU A 73 -6.40 -28.24 29.87
CA LEU A 73 -7.75 -28.24 30.43
C LEU A 73 -7.72 -27.72 31.86
N TYR A 74 -8.62 -26.79 32.16
CA TYR A 74 -8.67 -26.08 33.43
C TYR A 74 -10.00 -26.30 34.15
N SER A 75 -9.96 -26.25 35.48
CA SER A 75 -11.12 -26.20 36.35
C SER A 75 -10.82 -25.27 37.52
N ASN A 76 -11.72 -24.33 37.80
CA ASN A 76 -11.53 -23.31 38.85
C ASN A 76 -10.16 -22.59 38.73
N ASP A 77 -9.80 -22.17 37.50
CA ASP A 77 -8.52 -21.53 37.17
C ASP A 77 -7.25 -22.36 37.43
N VAL A 78 -7.37 -23.65 37.72
CA VAL A 78 -6.25 -24.57 37.89
C VAL A 78 -6.13 -25.50 36.68
N LEU A 79 -4.92 -25.66 36.13
CA LEU A 79 -4.62 -26.67 35.11
C LEU A 79 -4.84 -28.06 35.72
N THR A 80 -5.87 -28.78 35.26
CA THR A 80 -6.19 -30.12 35.75
C THR A 80 -5.62 -31.22 34.88
N ASN A 81 -5.45 -30.94 33.58
CA ASN A 81 -4.90 -31.90 32.64
C ASN A 81 -4.26 -31.21 31.44
N TYR A 82 -3.19 -31.81 30.90
CA TYR A 82 -2.60 -31.42 29.62
C TYR A 82 -2.77 -32.60 28.65
N VAL A 83 -3.71 -32.47 27.72
CA VAL A 83 -4.11 -33.55 26.82
C VAL A 83 -3.47 -33.34 25.45
N THR A 84 -2.74 -34.34 24.97
CA THR A 84 -2.10 -34.32 23.66
C THR A 84 -2.77 -35.27 22.68
N GLY A 85 -2.60 -35.03 21.38
CA GLY A 85 -3.02 -35.97 20.33
C GLY A 85 -2.34 -37.35 20.44
N THR A 86 -1.26 -37.46 21.20
CA THR A 86 -0.46 -38.68 21.36
C THR A 86 -1.03 -39.67 22.38
N VAL A 87 -1.84 -39.21 23.35
CA VAL A 87 -2.38 -40.08 24.42
C VAL A 87 -3.64 -40.86 24.03
N TYR A 88 -4.23 -40.60 22.87
CA TYR A 88 -5.46 -41.25 22.44
C TYR A 88 -5.23 -42.66 21.88
N SER A 89 -6.12 -43.59 22.22
CA SER A 89 -6.06 -44.99 21.76
C SER A 89 -6.65 -45.21 20.36
N THR A 90 -7.60 -44.36 19.93
CA THR A 90 -8.31 -44.51 18.65
C THR A 90 -8.23 -43.22 17.86
N ARG A 91 -7.93 -43.32 16.55
CA ARG A 91 -7.88 -42.20 15.61
C ARG A 91 -8.59 -42.61 14.31
N ALA A 92 -9.71 -41.97 14.02
CA ALA A 92 -10.46 -42.14 12.78
C ALA A 92 -10.34 -40.87 11.94
N TRP A 93 -10.45 -40.96 10.62
CA TRP A 93 -10.32 -39.80 9.74
C TRP A 93 -11.40 -39.76 8.66
N THR A 94 -11.75 -38.54 8.25
CA THR A 94 -12.66 -38.24 7.14
C THR A 94 -12.10 -37.10 6.30
N VAL A 95 -12.63 -36.93 5.08
CA VAL A 95 -12.18 -35.89 4.15
C VAL A 95 -13.39 -35.09 3.69
N ASN A 96 -13.27 -33.77 3.73
CA ASN A 96 -14.22 -32.84 3.16
C ASN A 96 -13.48 -31.80 2.32
N SER A 97 -13.62 -31.88 0.99
CA SER A 97 -12.89 -31.03 0.05
C SER A 97 -11.37 -31.12 0.29
N ASN A 98 -10.70 -30.01 0.57
CA ASN A 98 -9.27 -29.95 0.86
C ASN A 98 -8.91 -30.12 2.35
N THR A 99 -9.89 -30.49 3.20
CA THR A 99 -9.69 -30.63 4.64
C THR A 99 -9.82 -32.08 5.08
N VAL A 100 -8.83 -32.56 5.84
CA VAL A 100 -8.87 -33.84 6.53
C VAL A 100 -9.17 -33.60 8.01
N GLU A 101 -10.23 -34.24 8.50
CA GLU A 101 -10.55 -34.28 9.93
C GLU A 101 -10.04 -35.60 10.50
N ILE A 102 -9.31 -35.55 11.62
CA ILE A 102 -8.91 -36.71 12.41
C ILE A 102 -9.62 -36.61 13.76
N THR A 103 -10.51 -37.54 14.04
CA THR A 103 -11.24 -37.66 15.31
C THR A 103 -10.51 -38.65 16.23
N LEU A 104 -10.09 -38.16 17.39
CA LEU A 104 -9.35 -38.90 18.41
C LEU A 104 -10.28 -39.19 19.60
N SER A 105 -10.31 -40.46 20.02
CA SER A 105 -11.13 -40.92 21.16
C SER A 105 -10.36 -41.89 22.06
N GLY A 106 -10.65 -41.83 23.36
CA GLY A 106 -9.98 -42.62 24.40
C GLY A 106 -10.79 -42.60 25.70
N ASN A 107 -10.60 -43.62 26.52
CA ASN A 107 -11.34 -43.75 27.78
C ASN A 107 -10.96 -42.63 28.75
N GLY A 108 -11.96 -41.95 29.34
CA GLY A 108 -11.74 -40.87 30.30
C GLY A 108 -11.20 -39.55 29.71
N LEU A 109 -11.12 -39.43 28.38
CA LEU A 109 -10.68 -38.22 27.69
C LEU A 109 -11.85 -37.56 26.93
N PRO A 110 -11.89 -36.22 26.84
CA PRO A 110 -12.75 -35.55 25.87
C PRO A 110 -12.41 -35.98 24.44
N VAL A 111 -13.33 -35.79 23.50
CA VAL A 111 -13.02 -36.04 22.07
C VAL A 111 -12.16 -34.90 21.55
N MET A 112 -11.06 -35.22 20.88
CA MET A 112 -10.22 -34.25 20.17
C MET A 112 -10.41 -34.41 18.67
N LYS A 113 -10.62 -33.33 17.94
CA LYS A 113 -10.56 -33.31 16.47
C LYS A 113 -9.39 -32.45 16.02
N GLN A 114 -8.60 -32.97 15.08
CA GLN A 114 -7.54 -32.25 14.40
C GLN A 114 -7.94 -32.06 12.95
N PHE A 115 -7.80 -30.84 12.44
CA PHE A 115 -8.13 -30.48 11.06
C PHE A 115 -6.87 -30.07 10.32
N PHE A 116 -6.66 -30.61 9.13
CA PHE A 116 -5.58 -30.25 8.21
C PHE A 116 -6.17 -29.82 6.87
N THR A 117 -5.98 -28.56 6.49
CA THR A 117 -6.46 -28.01 5.20
C THR A 117 -5.30 -27.74 4.26
N LEU A 118 -5.29 -28.35 3.08
CA LEU A 118 -4.24 -28.23 2.05
C LEU A 118 -4.82 -27.54 0.81
N ASP A 119 -5.03 -26.23 0.89
CA ASP A 119 -5.64 -25.39 -0.15
C ASP A 119 -4.63 -24.53 -0.93
N HIS A 120 -3.36 -24.53 -0.52
CA HIS A 120 -2.28 -23.77 -1.17
C HIS A 120 -1.06 -24.65 -1.44
N ASP A 121 -0.38 -24.40 -2.56
CA ASP A 121 0.73 -25.25 -3.04
C ASP A 121 1.91 -25.38 -2.09
N ASN A 122 2.09 -24.44 -1.16
CA ASN A 122 3.29 -24.31 -0.33
C ASN A 122 3.00 -24.23 1.17
N SER A 123 1.74 -24.42 1.58
CA SER A 123 1.32 -24.31 2.97
C SER A 123 0.12 -25.20 3.29
N PHE A 124 -0.14 -25.38 4.58
CA PHE A 124 -1.36 -25.97 5.09
C PHE A 124 -1.85 -25.21 6.33
N LEU A 125 -3.12 -25.41 6.66
CA LEU A 125 -3.72 -24.94 7.91
C LEU A 125 -3.92 -26.11 8.88
N ALA A 126 -3.72 -25.87 10.17
CA ALA A 126 -3.95 -26.81 11.26
C ALA A 126 -4.83 -26.19 12.35
N GLN A 127 -5.85 -26.91 12.81
CA GLN A 127 -6.73 -26.48 13.92
C GLN A 127 -7.03 -27.68 14.83
N VAL A 128 -7.16 -27.43 16.13
CA VAL A 128 -7.64 -28.43 17.09
C VAL A 128 -8.93 -27.98 17.76
N GLN A 129 -9.88 -28.91 17.86
CA GLN A 129 -11.15 -28.75 18.56
C GLN A 129 -11.26 -29.81 19.65
N MET A 130 -11.70 -29.41 20.84
CA MET A 130 -12.01 -30.32 21.95
C MET A 130 -13.50 -30.31 22.22
N ILE A 131 -14.10 -31.50 22.34
CA ILE A 131 -15.53 -31.72 22.55
C ILE A 131 -15.74 -32.51 23.84
N GLY A 132 -16.55 -31.98 24.73
CA GLY A 132 -16.81 -32.56 26.05
C GLY A 132 -17.85 -31.75 26.82
N SER A 133 -17.92 -31.94 28.13
CA SER A 133 -18.82 -31.17 28.99
C SER A 133 -18.04 -30.09 29.73
N THR A 134 -18.52 -28.85 29.68
CA THR A 134 -17.99 -27.72 30.48
C THR A 134 -16.47 -27.54 30.38
N LEU A 135 -15.91 -27.69 29.18
CA LEU A 135 -14.46 -27.54 28.95
C LEU A 135 -14.04 -26.09 29.14
N GLN A 136 -12.82 -25.91 29.64
CA GLN A 136 -12.19 -24.60 29.80
C GLN A 136 -10.71 -24.72 29.44
N SER A 137 -10.20 -23.78 28.64
CA SER A 137 -8.79 -23.73 28.28
C SER A 137 -8.32 -22.30 28.13
N ARG A 138 -7.06 -22.06 28.52
CA ARG A 138 -6.31 -20.86 28.16
C ARG A 138 -5.01 -21.20 27.41
N TRP A 139 -4.89 -22.44 26.92
CA TRP A 139 -3.75 -22.88 26.13
C TRP A 139 -4.17 -23.98 25.16
N MET A 140 -4.13 -23.70 23.86
CA MET A 140 -4.41 -24.69 22.80
C MET A 140 -3.42 -24.54 21.66
N GLY A 141 -2.62 -25.59 21.41
CA GLY A 141 -1.60 -25.63 20.36
C GLY A 141 -1.95 -26.64 19.27
N PRO A 142 -2.39 -26.23 18.07
CA PRO A 142 -2.60 -27.13 16.94
C PRO A 142 -1.29 -27.66 16.33
N VAL A 143 -0.17 -26.97 16.55
CA VAL A 143 1.18 -27.38 16.08
C VAL A 143 2.16 -27.26 17.25
N VAL A 144 2.49 -28.41 17.85
CA VAL A 144 3.44 -28.55 18.95
C VAL A 144 4.51 -29.54 18.53
N MET A 145 5.76 -29.13 18.54
CA MET A 145 6.92 -29.94 18.19
C MET A 145 7.97 -29.79 19.28
N ASP A 146 8.40 -30.90 19.85
CA ASP A 146 9.28 -30.99 21.01
C ASP A 146 10.43 -32.00 20.81
N GLN A 147 10.86 -32.17 19.56
CA GLN A 147 11.89 -33.12 19.16
C GLN A 147 13.19 -32.39 18.81
N THR A 148 14.32 -32.85 19.34
CA THR A 148 15.65 -32.31 19.02
C THR A 148 15.89 -32.31 17.51
N GLY A 149 16.19 -31.12 16.96
CA GLY A 149 16.37 -30.91 15.52
C GLY A 149 15.11 -31.15 14.68
N GLY A 150 13.92 -31.11 15.29
CA GLY A 150 12.67 -31.45 14.64
C GLY A 150 12.16 -30.43 13.63
N VAL A 151 12.72 -29.21 13.59
CA VAL A 151 12.53 -28.28 12.46
C VAL A 151 13.85 -28.09 11.74
N ASP A 152 13.87 -28.38 10.44
CA ASP A 152 15.04 -28.24 9.58
C ASP A 152 14.67 -27.49 8.29
N ILE A 153 15.19 -26.28 8.13
CA ILE A 153 14.96 -25.48 6.92
C ILE A 153 15.80 -25.95 5.73
N GLY A 154 16.83 -26.78 5.96
CA GLY A 154 17.64 -27.43 4.91
C GLY A 154 18.70 -26.53 4.26
N SER A 155 18.98 -25.37 4.84
CA SER A 155 20.13 -24.50 4.54
C SER A 155 20.70 -24.00 5.85
N TYR A 156 22.01 -23.69 5.89
CA TYR A 156 22.76 -23.42 7.12
C TYR A 156 23.79 -22.29 6.96
N ALA A 157 23.59 -21.38 6.00
CA ALA A 157 24.55 -20.33 5.71
C ALA A 157 24.39 -19.10 6.64
N ASP A 158 23.15 -18.63 6.82
CA ASP A 158 22.80 -17.52 7.72
C ASP A 158 21.37 -17.71 8.25
N ASN A 159 21.20 -18.69 9.15
CA ASN A 159 19.90 -19.07 9.67
C ASN A 159 19.41 -18.08 10.72
N ARG A 160 18.24 -17.49 10.47
CA ARG A 160 17.56 -16.52 11.31
C ARG A 160 16.21 -17.05 11.80
N ALA A 161 15.80 -16.53 12.95
CA ALA A 161 14.44 -16.59 13.47
C ALA A 161 13.93 -15.15 13.65
N LEU A 162 12.88 -14.78 12.92
CA LEU A 162 12.21 -13.49 13.03
C LEU A 162 11.05 -13.57 14.02
N THR A 163 11.12 -12.73 15.05
CA THR A 163 10.00 -12.42 15.92
C THR A 163 9.29 -11.15 15.48
N VAL A 164 7.97 -11.13 15.65
CA VAL A 164 7.06 -10.03 15.35
C VAL A 164 6.45 -9.54 16.67
N PRO A 165 6.44 -8.20 16.93
CA PRO A 165 5.86 -7.65 18.15
C PRO A 165 4.33 -7.76 18.12
N PHE A 166 3.71 -7.78 19.31
CA PHE A 166 2.25 -7.83 19.44
C PHE A 166 1.58 -6.54 18.95
N ASP A 167 2.09 -5.39 19.38
CA ASP A 167 1.62 -4.05 19.00
C ASP A 167 2.77 -3.16 18.50
N ASN A 168 2.51 -1.86 18.33
CA ASN A 168 3.52 -0.87 17.91
C ASN A 168 3.88 0.12 19.04
N ASP A 169 3.60 -0.23 20.29
CA ASP A 169 3.67 0.67 21.44
C ASP A 169 4.97 0.53 22.23
N SER A 170 6.11 0.44 21.56
CA SER A 170 7.36 0.24 22.29
C SER A 170 8.60 0.67 21.55
N PHE A 171 9.47 1.32 22.30
CA PHE A 171 10.87 1.53 21.95
C PHE A 171 11.76 0.35 22.40
N THR A 172 11.24 -0.60 23.20
CA THR A 172 12.02 -1.67 23.84
C THR A 172 11.78 -3.06 23.27
N PHE A 173 10.65 -3.28 22.58
CA PHE A 173 10.39 -4.51 21.85
C PHE A 173 9.94 -4.19 20.43
N SER A 174 10.59 -4.84 19.47
CA SER A 174 10.43 -4.58 18.05
C SER A 174 10.67 -5.88 17.28
N TYR A 175 10.54 -5.83 15.96
CA TYR A 175 10.92 -6.96 15.13
C TYR A 175 12.38 -7.36 15.38
N ASN A 176 12.66 -8.65 15.43
CA ASN A 176 14.03 -9.12 15.61
C ASN A 176 14.29 -10.41 14.83
N ALA A 177 15.10 -10.32 13.77
CA ALA A 177 15.62 -11.50 13.09
C ALA A 177 16.89 -11.97 13.77
N MET A 178 16.78 -12.71 14.88
CA MET A 178 17.92 -13.25 15.64
C MET A 178 18.52 -14.51 14.98
N PRO A 179 19.73 -14.97 15.35
CA PRO A 179 20.21 -16.29 14.95
C PRO A 179 19.20 -17.38 15.35
N ILE A 180 18.98 -18.39 14.50
CA ILE A 180 17.99 -19.45 14.76
C ILE A 180 18.26 -20.23 16.06
N ASN A 181 19.52 -20.25 16.52
CA ASN A 181 20.01 -20.94 17.72
C ASN A 181 19.59 -20.31 19.06
N ASN A 182 18.57 -19.45 19.06
CA ASN A 182 18.06 -18.79 20.26
C ASN A 182 16.71 -19.39 20.69
N THR A 183 16.30 -19.02 21.90
CA THR A 183 14.95 -19.25 22.42
C THR A 183 14.20 -17.93 22.45
N SER A 184 13.00 -17.90 21.89
CA SER A 184 12.17 -16.69 21.94
C SER A 184 10.69 -17.00 21.78
N LEU A 185 9.90 -15.95 21.95
CA LEU A 185 8.46 -15.91 21.76
C LEU A 185 8.17 -14.83 20.72
N SER A 186 7.36 -15.17 19.73
CA SER A 186 6.81 -14.24 18.75
C SER A 186 5.29 -14.16 18.91
N TYR A 187 4.69 -13.09 18.42
CA TYR A 187 3.25 -12.86 18.47
C TYR A 187 2.63 -12.99 17.08
N GLU A 188 1.56 -13.78 16.98
CA GLU A 188 0.75 -14.09 15.80
C GLU A 188 1.49 -14.77 14.63
N VAL A 189 2.79 -14.54 14.44
CA VAL A 189 3.59 -15.10 13.36
C VAL A 189 5.08 -15.13 13.71
N ALA A 190 5.81 -16.11 13.20
CA ALA A 190 7.28 -16.11 13.15
C ALA A 190 7.77 -16.64 11.80
N ALA A 191 9.00 -16.26 11.42
CA ALA A 191 9.67 -16.81 10.24
C ALA A 191 11.04 -17.38 10.60
N LEU A 192 11.37 -18.56 10.07
CA LEU A 192 12.64 -19.26 10.26
C LEU A 192 13.25 -19.46 8.88
N TYR A 193 14.39 -18.85 8.60
CA TYR A 193 14.91 -18.80 7.23
C TYR A 193 16.42 -18.69 7.17
N ASP A 194 16.99 -19.09 6.05
CA ASP A 194 18.37 -18.79 5.72
C ASP A 194 18.40 -17.51 4.86
N ASN A 195 19.03 -16.44 5.32
CA ASN A 195 19.04 -15.17 4.59
C ASN A 195 19.78 -15.28 3.23
N THR A 196 20.77 -16.19 3.15
CA THR A 196 21.59 -16.39 1.95
C THR A 196 20.77 -17.01 0.83
N SER A 197 20.18 -18.20 1.05
CA SER A 197 19.32 -18.86 0.06
C SER A 197 17.93 -18.24 -0.06
N ARG A 198 17.48 -17.53 0.99
CA ARG A 198 16.10 -17.10 1.24
C ARG A 198 15.09 -18.21 1.52
N ASN A 199 15.49 -19.49 1.53
CA ASN A 199 14.58 -20.57 1.92
C ASN A 199 14.06 -20.36 3.33
N GLY A 200 12.77 -20.58 3.57
CA GLY A 200 12.24 -20.40 4.91
C GLY A 200 10.86 -20.97 5.17
N LEU A 201 10.62 -21.19 6.46
CA LEU A 201 9.39 -21.62 7.11
C LEU A 201 8.72 -20.40 7.74
N VAL A 202 7.41 -20.23 7.55
CA VAL A 202 6.58 -19.26 8.26
C VAL A 202 5.47 -20.00 8.96
N VAL A 203 5.26 -19.67 10.24
CA VAL A 203 4.17 -20.22 11.04
C VAL A 203 3.47 -19.12 11.82
N GLY A 204 2.15 -19.22 11.98
CA GLY A 204 1.37 -18.19 12.65
C GLY A 204 -0.13 -18.49 12.62
N SER A 205 -0.95 -17.66 13.22
CA SER A 205 -2.42 -17.75 13.24
C SER A 205 -3.07 -17.04 12.05
N VAL A 206 -4.16 -17.61 11.53
CA VAL A 206 -5.03 -16.95 10.52
C VAL A 206 -6.42 -16.59 11.06
N THR A 207 -6.67 -16.86 12.35
CA THR A 207 -7.93 -16.53 13.05
C THR A 207 -7.62 -15.75 14.32
N HIS A 208 -8.32 -14.62 14.50
CA HIS A 208 -7.99 -13.58 15.48
C HIS A 208 -9.22 -13.11 16.27
N ASP A 209 -10.18 -14.01 16.47
CA ASP A 209 -11.47 -13.74 17.09
C ASP A 209 -11.48 -14.05 18.59
N THR A 210 -10.72 -15.05 19.03
CA THR A 210 -10.77 -15.57 20.41
C THR A 210 -9.43 -15.54 21.14
N TRP A 211 -8.31 -15.67 20.43
CA TRP A 211 -7.01 -15.90 21.05
C TRP A 211 -6.02 -14.81 20.68
N LYS A 212 -5.17 -14.44 21.64
CA LYS A 212 -3.83 -13.94 21.33
C LYS A 212 -2.95 -15.16 21.04
N THR A 213 -2.27 -15.19 19.89
CA THR A 213 -1.47 -16.35 19.47
C THR A 213 0.01 -16.13 19.72
N GLY A 214 0.65 -17.10 20.37
CA GLY A 214 2.09 -17.17 20.53
C GLY A 214 2.73 -18.16 19.57
N VAL A 215 3.93 -17.81 19.07
CA VAL A 215 4.85 -18.74 18.43
C VAL A 215 6.11 -18.84 19.27
N TYR A 216 6.21 -19.91 20.05
CA TYR A 216 7.37 -20.18 20.90
C TYR A 216 8.34 -21.12 20.20
N PHE A 217 9.64 -20.83 20.26
CA PHE A 217 10.66 -21.71 19.70
C PHE A 217 11.93 -21.77 20.56
N GLN A 218 12.64 -22.89 20.43
CA GLN A 218 13.98 -23.09 20.99
C GLN A 218 14.88 -23.69 19.91
N GLY A 219 15.94 -22.98 19.53
CA GLY A 219 16.89 -23.44 18.53
C GLY A 219 18.23 -23.89 19.08
N ALA A 220 18.85 -24.83 18.38
CA ALA A 220 20.23 -25.26 18.57
C ALA A 220 20.73 -25.98 17.32
N ASN A 221 22.04 -25.87 17.02
CA ASN A 221 22.67 -26.53 15.86
C ASN A 221 21.95 -26.25 14.53
N ASP A 222 21.60 -24.99 14.32
CA ASP A 222 20.95 -24.42 13.13
C ASP A 222 19.57 -25.02 12.79
N ARG A 223 18.93 -25.61 13.80
CA ARG A 223 17.60 -26.24 13.77
C ARG A 223 16.79 -25.82 14.99
N LEU A 224 15.48 -26.13 15.00
CA LEU A 224 14.69 -26.03 16.24
C LEU A 224 14.51 -27.38 16.94
N ASN A 225 14.64 -27.35 18.25
CA ASN A 225 14.28 -28.43 19.16
C ASN A 225 12.84 -28.30 19.67
N VAL A 226 12.32 -27.08 19.73
CA VAL A 226 10.94 -26.79 20.13
C VAL A 226 10.32 -25.79 19.16
N LEU A 227 9.08 -26.05 18.76
CA LEU A 227 8.22 -25.11 18.03
C LEU A 227 6.75 -25.31 18.45
N ASN A 228 6.16 -24.27 19.05
CA ASN A 228 4.76 -24.28 19.47
C ASN A 228 4.04 -23.08 18.85
N VAL A 229 3.00 -23.34 18.05
CA VAL A 229 2.01 -22.34 17.64
C VAL A 229 0.78 -22.56 18.51
N PHE A 230 0.42 -21.60 19.37
CA PHE A 230 -0.61 -21.79 20.38
C PHE A 230 -1.43 -20.52 20.65
N GLY A 231 -2.71 -20.69 20.96
CA GLY A 231 -3.54 -19.63 21.52
C GLY A 231 -3.37 -19.53 23.03
N GLY A 232 -3.41 -18.31 23.55
CA GLY A 232 -3.39 -18.04 24.99
C GLY A 232 -2.13 -17.32 25.48
N VAL A 233 -1.41 -16.64 24.59
CA VAL A 233 -0.19 -15.93 24.98
C VAL A 233 -0.54 -14.68 25.78
N THR A 234 0.11 -14.51 26.93
CA THR A 234 0.13 -13.28 27.73
C THR A 234 1.54 -12.98 28.19
N SER A 235 1.92 -11.71 28.18
CA SER A 235 3.26 -11.24 28.53
C SER A 235 3.24 -9.71 28.73
N SER A 236 4.39 -9.15 29.13
CA SER A 236 4.58 -7.69 29.14
C SER A 236 4.31 -7.03 27.78
N ASP A 237 4.55 -7.74 26.68
CA ASP A 237 4.43 -7.20 25.32
C ASP A 237 2.98 -7.22 24.84
N THR A 238 2.14 -8.09 25.41
CA THR A 238 0.68 -8.08 25.19
C THR A 238 -0.07 -7.18 26.17
N ARG A 239 0.68 -6.53 27.08
CA ARG A 239 0.24 -5.61 28.15
C ARG A 239 -0.59 -6.26 29.25
N ASP A 240 -0.61 -7.58 29.29
CA ASP A 240 -1.42 -8.30 30.26
C ASP A 240 -0.67 -8.43 31.59
N VAL A 241 -1.38 -8.13 32.68
CA VAL A 241 -0.89 -8.35 34.05
C VAL A 241 -1.45 -9.63 34.67
N ILE A 242 -2.31 -10.33 33.94
CA ILE A 242 -2.90 -11.63 34.30
C ILE A 242 -2.74 -12.63 33.14
N GLU A 243 -2.99 -13.91 33.42
CA GLU A 243 -3.03 -14.94 32.38
C GLU A 243 -4.21 -14.76 31.43
N HIS A 244 -4.11 -15.33 30.23
CA HIS A 244 -5.17 -15.30 29.23
C HIS A 244 -6.51 -15.82 29.78
N GLY A 245 -7.60 -15.16 29.42
CA GLY A 245 -8.95 -15.58 29.77
C GLY A 245 -9.25 -17.03 29.36
N LEU A 246 -10.08 -17.72 30.16
CA LEU A 246 -10.50 -19.08 29.85
C LEU A 246 -11.54 -19.08 28.75
N VAL A 247 -11.23 -19.71 27.62
CA VAL A 247 -12.19 -20.08 26.59
C VAL A 247 -12.99 -21.28 27.09
N LYS A 248 -14.32 -21.13 27.19
CA LYS A 248 -15.23 -22.08 27.83
C LYS A 248 -16.30 -22.56 26.87
N GLY A 249 -16.71 -23.81 27.02
CA GLY A 249 -17.84 -24.38 26.30
C GLY A 249 -17.85 -25.90 26.28
N ASN A 250 -18.90 -26.49 25.70
CA ASN A 250 -18.89 -27.92 25.39
C ASN A 250 -18.00 -28.25 24.18
N THR A 251 -17.61 -27.21 23.45
CA THR A 251 -16.71 -27.28 22.33
C THR A 251 -15.82 -26.05 22.38
N ILE A 252 -14.51 -26.26 22.47
CA ILE A 252 -13.49 -25.20 22.44
C ILE A 252 -12.55 -25.44 21.26
N VAL A 253 -12.09 -24.38 20.63
CA VAL A 253 -11.34 -24.42 19.37
C VAL A 253 -10.09 -23.55 19.51
N SER A 254 -8.94 -24.06 19.04
CA SER A 254 -7.68 -23.31 18.99
C SER A 254 -7.71 -22.22 17.92
N PRO A 255 -6.71 -21.32 17.88
CA PRO A 255 -6.42 -20.61 16.65
C PRO A 255 -6.19 -21.61 15.50
N THR A 256 -6.51 -21.19 14.28
CA THR A 256 -6.09 -21.91 13.08
C THR A 256 -4.67 -21.50 12.74
N ALA A 257 -3.73 -22.44 12.80
CA ALA A 257 -2.33 -22.21 12.50
C ALA A 257 -2.05 -22.41 11.00
N PHE A 258 -1.42 -21.43 10.38
CA PHE A 258 -0.77 -21.54 9.09
C PHE A 258 0.64 -22.09 9.27
N VAL A 259 1.04 -23.00 8.39
CA VAL A 259 2.41 -23.52 8.27
C VAL A 259 2.79 -23.55 6.79
N GLY A 260 3.77 -22.74 6.39
CA GLY A 260 4.19 -22.62 4.99
C GLY A 260 5.71 -22.66 4.83
N PHE A 261 6.19 -23.22 3.73
CA PHE A 261 7.61 -23.24 3.39
C PHE A 261 7.82 -22.83 1.92
N GLY A 262 8.91 -22.16 1.61
CA GLY A 262 9.24 -21.82 0.23
C GLY A 262 10.68 -21.40 0.03
N ASN A 263 11.03 -21.15 -1.24
CA ASN A 263 12.37 -20.73 -1.65
C ASN A 263 12.69 -19.26 -1.29
N ASP A 264 11.69 -18.50 -0.85
CA ASP A 264 11.86 -17.13 -0.40
C ASP A 264 10.88 -16.86 0.74
N TRP A 265 11.38 -16.80 1.98
CA TRP A 265 10.60 -16.55 3.19
C TRP A 265 9.75 -15.28 3.10
N ARG A 266 10.18 -14.30 2.31
CA ARG A 266 9.44 -13.06 2.07
C ARG A 266 8.15 -13.33 1.30
N ASN A 267 8.17 -14.24 0.33
CA ASN A 267 6.96 -14.68 -0.39
C ASN A 267 6.07 -15.52 0.53
N VAL A 268 6.65 -16.32 1.45
CA VAL A 268 5.87 -17.11 2.40
C VAL A 268 5.14 -16.22 3.42
N LEU A 269 5.75 -15.14 3.90
CA LEU A 269 5.08 -14.14 4.75
C LEU A 269 3.94 -13.44 4.01
N GLU A 270 4.12 -13.14 2.73
CA GLU A 270 3.06 -12.58 1.89
C GLU A 270 1.91 -13.59 1.72
N ASN A 271 2.20 -14.87 1.50
CA ASN A 271 1.17 -15.92 1.46
C ASN A 271 0.45 -16.10 2.81
N PHE A 272 1.15 -15.94 3.93
CA PHE A 272 0.54 -15.93 5.26
C PHE A 272 -0.46 -14.78 5.41
N ALA A 273 -0.12 -13.60 4.90
CA ALA A 273 -1.02 -12.45 4.88
C ALA A 273 -2.21 -12.68 3.92
N ASP A 274 -1.99 -13.30 2.76
CA ASP A 274 -3.08 -13.65 1.84
C ASP A 274 -4.02 -14.71 2.45
N ALA A 275 -3.49 -15.70 3.18
CA ALA A 275 -4.29 -16.69 3.91
C ALA A 275 -5.12 -16.05 5.03
N ASN A 276 -4.56 -15.07 5.74
CA ASN A 276 -5.31 -14.25 6.68
C ASN A 276 -6.47 -13.51 5.98
N ALA A 277 -6.17 -12.79 4.89
CA ALA A 277 -7.15 -12.00 4.15
C ALA A 277 -8.28 -12.85 3.55
N ALA A 278 -8.02 -14.13 3.26
CA ALA A 278 -9.03 -15.09 2.84
C ALA A 278 -10.02 -15.47 3.96
N ILE A 279 -9.59 -15.42 5.23
CA ILE A 279 -10.45 -15.65 6.40
C ILE A 279 -11.25 -14.38 6.75
N ALA A 280 -10.59 -13.22 6.74
CA ALA A 280 -11.22 -11.94 7.03
C ALA A 280 -10.68 -10.85 6.10
N ALA A 281 -11.54 -10.28 5.27
CA ALA A 281 -11.12 -9.19 4.39
C ALA A 281 -10.71 -7.95 5.19
N ARG A 282 -9.65 -7.28 4.73
CA ARG A 282 -9.27 -5.96 5.22
C ARG A 282 -10.34 -4.90 4.95
N LEU A 283 -10.36 -3.84 5.75
CA LEU A 283 -11.20 -2.69 5.46
C LEU A 283 -10.68 -1.94 4.23
N GLN A 284 -11.54 -1.75 3.23
CA GLN A 284 -11.18 -1.10 1.98
C GLN A 284 -11.36 0.42 2.05
N TRP A 285 -10.45 1.15 1.39
CA TRP A 285 -10.56 2.59 1.19
C TRP A 285 -10.47 2.90 -0.29
N ASN A 286 -11.42 3.66 -0.81
CA ASN A 286 -11.57 3.89 -2.24
C ASN A 286 -10.84 5.14 -2.75
N ASP A 287 -10.48 6.07 -1.86
CA ASP A 287 -9.69 7.24 -2.24
C ASP A 287 -8.18 6.93 -2.17
N GLY A 288 -7.37 7.80 -2.76
CA GLY A 288 -5.92 7.66 -2.71
C GLY A 288 -5.32 7.72 -1.30
N VAL A 289 -4.05 7.33 -1.20
CA VAL A 289 -3.17 7.54 -0.02
C VAL A 289 -3.42 8.92 0.61
N PRO A 290 -3.66 9.00 1.93
CA PRO A 290 -3.72 10.27 2.64
C PRO A 290 -2.39 11.02 2.56
N PHE A 291 -2.39 12.18 1.90
CA PHE A 291 -1.31 13.17 1.92
C PHE A 291 -1.74 14.33 2.81
N GLY A 292 -0.84 14.94 3.57
CA GLY A 292 -1.26 16.06 4.39
C GLY A 292 -0.37 16.44 5.55
N TRP A 293 -1.02 16.91 6.61
CA TRP A 293 -0.37 17.40 7.81
C TRP A 293 -1.14 16.99 9.06
N ASN A 294 -0.45 16.84 10.18
CA ASN A 294 -1.01 16.59 11.50
C ASN A 294 -0.33 17.49 12.56
N SER A 295 -1.07 17.92 13.58
CA SER A 295 -0.63 18.91 14.58
C SER A 295 0.33 18.44 15.65
N TRP A 296 0.56 17.13 15.83
CA TRP A 296 1.21 16.59 17.02
C TRP A 296 2.60 17.17 17.28
N TYR A 297 3.54 17.05 16.34
CA TYR A 297 4.92 17.49 16.57
C TYR A 297 5.14 18.99 16.44
N ALA A 298 4.27 19.69 15.70
CA ALA A 298 4.32 21.14 15.57
C ALA A 298 3.85 21.82 16.86
N TYR A 299 2.73 21.34 17.41
CA TYR A 299 1.99 22.09 18.41
C TYR A 299 1.76 21.32 19.71
N GLY A 300 1.66 19.98 19.69
CA GLY A 300 1.33 19.18 20.87
C GLY A 300 0.12 19.76 21.62
N THR A 301 0.32 20.12 22.89
CA THR A 301 -0.69 20.75 23.75
C THR A 301 -1.11 22.17 23.32
N GLY A 302 -0.37 22.82 22.42
CA GLY A 302 -0.57 24.20 21.97
C GLY A 302 -1.39 24.36 20.68
N VAL A 303 -2.01 23.29 20.17
CA VAL A 303 -2.88 23.37 18.98
C VAL A 303 -4.05 24.32 19.24
N ASN A 304 -4.35 25.21 18.29
CA ASN A 304 -5.43 26.20 18.38
C ASN A 304 -6.00 26.54 16.99
N PHE A 305 -7.10 27.29 16.95
CA PHE A 305 -7.77 27.60 15.68
C PHE A 305 -6.89 28.38 14.70
N SER A 306 -6.12 29.36 15.21
CA SER A 306 -5.29 30.24 14.38
C SER A 306 -4.15 29.47 13.69
N ASN A 307 -3.39 28.67 14.45
CA ASN A 307 -2.27 27.94 13.89
C ASN A 307 -2.72 26.81 12.93
N ALA A 308 -3.82 26.11 13.24
CA ALA A 308 -4.36 25.07 12.37
C ALA A 308 -4.92 25.62 11.05
N THR A 309 -5.57 26.78 11.07
CA THR A 309 -6.06 27.42 9.83
C THR A 309 -4.92 28.01 8.99
N ALA A 310 -3.87 28.57 9.62
CA ALA A 310 -2.67 29.03 8.92
C ALA A 310 -2.01 27.89 8.12
N VAL A 311 -1.91 26.69 8.71
CA VAL A 311 -1.45 25.47 8.03
C VAL A 311 -2.29 25.18 6.79
N SER A 312 -3.63 25.20 6.92
CA SER A 312 -4.54 24.95 5.79
C SER A 312 -4.28 25.92 4.61
N TYR A 313 -4.18 27.23 4.89
CA TYR A 313 -3.91 28.23 3.86
C TYR A 313 -2.54 28.06 3.20
N PHE A 314 -1.52 27.72 3.99
CA PHE A 314 -0.18 27.49 3.48
C PHE A 314 -0.15 26.28 2.54
N ILE A 315 -0.72 25.15 2.95
CA ILE A 315 -0.80 23.92 2.15
C ILE A 315 -1.51 24.20 0.82
N LYS A 316 -2.65 24.89 0.86
CA LYS A 316 -3.44 25.26 -0.32
C LYS A 316 -2.62 26.04 -1.34
N THR A 317 -1.86 27.01 -0.87
CA THR A 317 -1.17 27.96 -1.75
C THR A 317 0.17 27.41 -2.23
N ASN A 318 0.90 26.68 -1.38
CA ASN A 318 2.31 26.38 -1.59
C ASN A 318 2.64 24.91 -1.82
N LEU A 319 1.83 23.97 -1.32
CA LEU A 319 2.12 22.53 -1.41
C LEU A 319 1.21 21.80 -2.39
N GLN A 320 -0.11 21.99 -2.29
CA GLN A 320 -1.11 21.36 -3.16
C GLN A 320 -0.83 21.55 -4.67
N PRO A 321 -0.54 22.78 -5.16
CA PRO A 321 -0.23 23.00 -6.57
C PRO A 321 1.11 22.39 -6.99
N ASN A 322 2.00 22.10 -6.03
CA ASN A 322 3.36 21.62 -6.24
C ASN A 322 3.50 20.14 -5.88
N HIS A 323 2.58 19.33 -6.40
CA HIS A 323 2.57 17.87 -6.32
C HIS A 323 2.37 17.26 -4.92
N PHE A 324 2.01 18.02 -3.88
CA PHE A 324 1.68 17.48 -2.56
C PHE A 324 0.17 17.29 -2.40
N GLN A 325 -0.36 16.28 -3.08
CA GLN A 325 -1.76 15.86 -3.03
C GLN A 325 -1.89 14.45 -3.61
N ASN A 326 -3.01 13.79 -3.31
CA ASN A 326 -3.43 12.60 -4.04
C ASN A 326 -4.87 12.75 -4.54
N GLN A 327 -5.09 12.61 -5.85
CA GLN A 327 -6.40 12.79 -6.50
C GLN A 327 -7.09 14.13 -6.12
N GLY A 328 -6.31 15.21 -6.00
CA GLY A 328 -6.77 16.54 -5.60
C GLY A 328 -7.02 16.71 -4.10
N THR A 329 -6.83 15.66 -3.30
CA THR A 329 -7.12 15.64 -1.86
C THR A 329 -5.86 15.80 -1.02
N VAL A 330 -5.97 16.58 0.05
CA VAL A 330 -4.98 16.72 1.13
C VAL A 330 -5.68 16.77 2.47
N TYR A 331 -5.09 16.17 3.49
CA TYR A 331 -5.61 16.09 4.85
C TYR A 331 -4.95 17.13 5.78
N VAL A 332 -5.74 17.76 6.65
CA VAL A 332 -5.22 18.62 7.73
C VAL A 332 -5.83 18.12 9.03
N ASN A 333 -4.99 17.45 9.82
CA ASN A 333 -5.43 16.66 10.97
C ASN A 333 -5.12 17.41 12.26
N LEU A 334 -6.13 17.49 13.14
CA LEU A 334 -5.94 17.86 14.53
C LEU A 334 -5.66 16.59 15.32
N ASP A 335 -4.52 16.54 15.99
CA ASP A 335 -4.16 15.44 16.89
C ASP A 335 -4.76 15.66 18.29
N SER A 336 -4.22 15.00 19.32
CA SER A 336 -4.58 15.24 20.71
C SER A 336 -4.57 16.74 21.05
N PHE A 337 -5.38 17.12 22.04
CA PHE A 337 -5.66 18.51 22.44
C PHE A 337 -6.45 19.34 21.41
N TRP A 338 -7.11 18.71 20.43
CA TRP A 338 -8.07 19.37 19.54
C TRP A 338 -9.22 20.05 20.31
N ASP A 339 -9.53 19.56 21.51
CA ASP A 339 -10.54 20.07 22.44
C ASP A 339 -10.11 21.37 23.16
N ASN A 340 -8.90 21.88 22.89
CA ASN A 340 -8.54 23.28 23.14
C ASN A 340 -9.41 24.25 22.31
N MET A 341 -10.01 23.78 21.21
CA MET A 341 -10.90 24.57 20.36
C MET A 341 -12.36 24.37 20.76
N SER A 342 -13.14 25.44 20.71
CA SER A 342 -14.59 25.36 20.88
C SER A 342 -15.28 24.63 19.72
N ASP A 343 -16.51 24.16 19.94
CA ASP A 343 -17.34 23.54 18.91
C ASP A 343 -17.50 24.40 17.64
N ALA A 344 -17.60 25.73 17.82
CA ALA A 344 -17.71 26.68 16.73
C ALA A 344 -16.40 26.75 15.93
N GLU A 345 -15.26 26.79 16.61
CA GLU A 345 -13.93 26.79 15.98
C GLU A 345 -13.64 25.48 15.25
N LEU A 346 -14.00 24.33 15.82
CA LEU A 346 -13.84 23.03 15.14
C LEU A 346 -14.67 22.95 13.85
N THR A 347 -15.92 23.42 13.91
CA THR A 347 -16.79 23.50 12.73
C THR A 347 -16.22 24.44 11.68
N GLN A 348 -15.74 25.61 12.11
CA GLN A 348 -15.14 26.59 11.21
C GLN A 348 -13.83 26.07 10.59
N PHE A 349 -12.98 25.38 11.35
CA PHE A 349 -11.74 24.78 10.86
C PHE A 349 -12.03 23.73 9.78
N ALA A 350 -13.01 22.86 10.03
CA ALA A 350 -13.44 21.87 9.05
C ALA A 350 -13.95 22.54 7.75
N ASN A 351 -14.68 23.65 7.86
CA ASN A 351 -15.15 24.43 6.72
C ASN A 351 -14.01 25.13 5.95
N VAL A 352 -13.01 25.66 6.65
CA VAL A 352 -11.80 26.24 6.03
C VAL A 352 -11.07 25.17 5.21
N CYS A 353 -10.83 24.00 5.78
CA CYS A 353 -10.20 22.88 5.07
C CYS A 353 -10.97 22.54 3.78
N ARG A 354 -12.28 22.35 3.87
CA ARG A 354 -13.12 22.04 2.69
C ARG A 354 -13.10 23.12 1.62
N THR A 355 -13.17 24.39 2.01
CA THR A 355 -13.11 25.53 1.09
C THR A 355 -11.79 25.54 0.33
N ASN A 356 -10.70 25.11 0.99
CA ASN A 356 -9.39 24.94 0.39
C ASN A 356 -9.24 23.64 -0.45
N GLY A 357 -10.28 22.79 -0.53
CA GLY A 357 -10.21 21.49 -1.20
C GLY A 357 -9.39 20.47 -0.40
N GLN A 358 -9.43 20.56 0.92
CA GLN A 358 -8.76 19.67 1.87
C GLN A 358 -9.81 18.92 2.71
N ARG A 359 -9.36 17.86 3.37
CA ARG A 359 -10.15 17.04 4.30
C ARG A 359 -9.66 17.24 5.73
N PRO A 360 -10.52 17.70 6.66
CA PRO A 360 -10.14 17.82 8.05
C PRO A 360 -10.11 16.44 8.73
N GLY A 361 -9.07 16.18 9.52
CA GLY A 361 -8.95 15.00 10.37
C GLY A 361 -8.93 15.33 11.85
N ILE A 362 -9.21 14.33 12.69
CA ILE A 362 -9.25 14.44 14.14
C ILE A 362 -8.67 13.20 14.82
N TYR A 363 -8.50 13.26 16.14
CA TYR A 363 -7.86 12.25 16.98
C TYR A 363 -8.77 11.80 18.13
N TRP A 364 -8.71 10.52 18.51
CA TRP A 364 -9.40 10.02 19.70
C TRP A 364 -8.79 8.73 20.27
N THR A 365 -8.84 8.57 21.60
CA THR A 365 -8.45 7.35 22.34
C THR A 365 -9.69 6.65 22.88
N PRO A 366 -10.30 5.69 22.16
CA PRO A 366 -11.61 5.14 22.50
C PRO A 366 -11.61 4.23 23.75
N PHE A 367 -10.48 3.58 24.03
CA PHE A 367 -10.37 2.56 25.09
C PHE A 367 -9.63 3.05 26.34
N VAL A 368 -9.38 4.36 26.45
CA VAL A 368 -8.60 4.94 27.55
C VAL A 368 -9.35 6.07 28.23
N TYR A 369 -9.30 6.07 29.55
CA TYR A 369 -9.62 7.23 30.36
C TYR A 369 -8.35 7.82 30.98
N TRP A 370 -8.07 9.09 30.64
CA TRP A 370 -6.86 9.81 31.06
C TRP A 370 -7.01 10.53 32.41
N GLY A 371 -8.18 10.46 33.04
CA GLY A 371 -8.38 11.00 34.38
C GLY A 371 -7.96 10.02 35.47
N THR A 372 -7.94 10.50 36.71
CA THR A 372 -7.68 9.63 37.87
C THR A 372 -8.87 8.72 38.19
N ALA A 373 -8.60 7.57 38.82
CA ALA A 373 -9.66 6.65 39.26
C ALA A 373 -10.74 7.32 40.14
N ALA A 374 -10.32 8.26 41.01
CA ALA A 374 -11.22 9.03 41.86
C ALA A 374 -12.13 9.97 41.06
N GLN A 375 -11.59 10.68 40.07
CA GLN A 375 -12.38 11.53 39.17
C GLN A 375 -13.42 10.71 38.42
N GLY A 376 -13.04 9.57 37.85
CA GLY A 376 -14.00 8.76 37.09
C GLY A 376 -15.13 8.15 37.93
N SER A 377 -15.01 8.13 39.26
CA SER A 377 -16.11 7.78 40.17
C SER A 377 -17.11 8.92 40.38
N ASN A 378 -16.76 10.14 40.01
CA ASN A 378 -17.58 11.35 40.17
C ASN A 378 -18.15 11.86 38.84
N TYR A 379 -17.50 11.57 37.71
CA TYR A 379 -17.90 12.05 36.40
C TYR A 379 -18.52 10.96 35.52
N PHE A 380 -19.53 11.36 34.74
CA PHE A 380 -20.13 10.53 33.71
C PHE A 380 -19.24 10.44 32.47
N MET A 381 -19.26 9.29 31.80
CA MET A 381 -18.67 9.12 30.48
C MET A 381 -19.40 10.03 29.49
N THR A 382 -18.64 10.68 28.60
CA THR A 382 -19.20 11.62 27.64
C THR A 382 -20.30 10.95 26.80
N GLY A 383 -21.48 11.57 26.72
CA GLY A 383 -22.61 11.05 25.97
C GLY A 383 -23.27 9.80 26.56
N SER A 384 -22.97 9.46 27.82
CA SER A 384 -23.46 8.26 28.48
C SER A 384 -24.12 8.52 29.84
N SER A 385 -25.01 7.62 30.24
CA SER A 385 -25.59 7.58 31.59
C SER A 385 -24.71 6.87 32.64
N TYR A 386 -23.56 6.34 32.24
CA TYR A 386 -22.65 5.61 33.13
C TYR A 386 -21.48 6.49 33.57
N LYS A 387 -21.01 6.28 34.80
CA LYS A 387 -19.75 6.84 35.30
C LYS A 387 -18.56 6.08 34.72
N TRP A 388 -17.43 6.77 34.56
CA TRP A 388 -16.20 6.15 34.05
C TRP A 388 -15.79 4.92 34.88
N SER A 389 -15.87 5.01 36.21
CA SER A 389 -15.47 3.91 37.10
C SER A 389 -16.30 2.63 36.96
N GLN A 390 -17.48 2.71 36.35
CA GLN A 390 -18.33 1.56 36.06
C GLN A 390 -17.89 0.81 34.81
N ALA A 391 -17.11 1.45 33.93
CA ALA A 391 -16.63 0.90 32.68
C ALA A 391 -15.13 0.56 32.69
N TYR A 392 -14.44 0.73 33.82
CA TYR A 392 -13.02 0.35 33.93
C TYR A 392 -12.85 -1.15 33.74
N LEU A 393 -11.85 -1.53 32.94
CA LEU A 393 -11.37 -2.90 32.91
C LEU A 393 -10.69 -3.21 34.25
N ARG A 394 -10.98 -4.40 34.77
CA ARG A 394 -10.44 -4.86 36.06
C ARG A 394 -9.97 -6.29 35.98
N THR A 395 -8.94 -6.60 36.75
CA THR A 395 -8.54 -7.97 37.01
C THR A 395 -9.64 -8.72 37.80
N PRO A 396 -9.59 -10.06 37.86
CA PRO A 396 -10.49 -10.83 38.72
C PRO A 396 -10.43 -10.48 40.22
N SER A 397 -9.31 -9.92 40.71
CA SER A 397 -9.18 -9.39 42.08
C SER A 397 -9.85 -8.03 42.28
N GLY A 398 -10.30 -7.38 41.20
CA GLY A 398 -10.95 -6.07 41.22
C GLY A 398 -10.00 -4.89 41.02
N ASP A 399 -8.71 -5.15 40.78
CA ASP A 399 -7.70 -4.12 40.54
C ASP A 399 -7.95 -3.43 39.19
N ILE A 400 -7.77 -2.12 39.13
CA ILE A 400 -7.96 -1.33 37.90
C ILE A 400 -6.77 -1.59 36.99
N GLU A 401 -7.05 -1.88 35.73
CA GLU A 401 -6.00 -2.06 34.74
C GLU A 401 -5.58 -0.73 34.12
N THR A 402 -4.27 -0.54 34.05
CA THR A 402 -3.64 0.68 33.55
C THR A 402 -2.45 0.33 32.68
N HIS A 403 -2.26 1.08 31.60
CA HIS A 403 -1.07 1.04 30.76
C HIS A 403 -0.76 2.47 30.29
N ASP A 404 0.52 2.85 30.16
CA ASP A 404 0.95 4.24 29.84
C ASP A 404 0.29 5.36 30.66
N ASN A 405 -0.02 5.08 31.94
CA ASN A 405 -0.78 5.96 32.85
C ASN A 405 -2.26 6.19 32.46
N GLY A 406 -2.74 5.56 31.39
CA GLY A 406 -4.14 5.52 31.02
C GLY A 406 -4.88 4.39 31.74
N ILE A 407 -6.14 4.64 32.13
CA ILE A 407 -7.02 3.59 32.66
C ILE A 407 -7.73 2.90 31.49
N ALA A 408 -7.60 1.57 31.40
CA ALA A 408 -8.26 0.78 30.37
C ALA A 408 -9.78 0.76 30.58
N ILE A 409 -10.54 0.95 29.50
CA ILE A 409 -12.00 0.88 29.48
C ILE A 409 -12.43 -0.42 28.84
N ASP A 410 -13.31 -1.16 29.48
CA ASP A 410 -13.90 -2.40 28.95
C ASP A 410 -14.71 -2.10 27.67
N PRO A 411 -14.26 -2.58 26.48
CA PRO A 411 -14.96 -2.34 25.22
C PRO A 411 -16.36 -2.96 25.15
N THR A 412 -16.67 -3.91 26.03
CA THR A 412 -17.96 -4.60 26.04
C THR A 412 -19.06 -3.82 26.78
N HIS A 413 -18.65 -2.86 27.62
CA HIS A 413 -19.54 -2.12 28.51
C HIS A 413 -20.52 -1.19 27.74
N PRO A 414 -21.81 -1.10 28.13
CA PRO A 414 -22.79 -0.22 27.48
C PRO A 414 -22.40 1.26 27.46
N GLY A 415 -21.71 1.71 28.51
CA GLY A 415 -21.16 3.08 28.59
C GLY A 415 -20.17 3.40 27.48
N PHE A 416 -19.29 2.44 27.12
CA PHE A 416 -18.39 2.58 25.97
C PHE A 416 -19.21 2.72 24.67
N LYS A 417 -20.21 1.87 24.46
CA LYS A 417 -21.05 1.91 23.24
C LYS A 417 -21.79 3.25 23.09
N GLN A 418 -22.27 3.83 24.18
CA GLN A 418 -22.91 5.16 24.18
C GLN A 418 -21.90 6.26 23.85
N MET A 419 -20.72 6.24 24.49
CA MET A 419 -19.65 7.21 24.26
C MET A 419 -19.11 7.16 22.82
N ALA A 420 -18.90 5.96 22.28
CA ALA A 420 -18.46 5.76 20.90
C ALA A 420 -19.50 6.30 19.89
N ALA A 421 -20.79 6.01 20.09
CA ALA A 421 -21.84 6.59 19.24
C ALA A 421 -21.86 8.12 19.32
N TYR A 422 -21.68 8.68 20.52
CA TYR A 422 -21.60 10.12 20.72
C TYR A 422 -20.42 10.75 19.95
N TYR A 423 -19.19 10.28 20.17
CA TYR A 423 -18.01 10.89 19.54
C TYR A 423 -18.00 10.72 18.02
N LEU A 424 -18.34 9.53 17.51
CA LEU A 424 -18.40 9.33 16.06
C LEU A 424 -19.46 10.23 15.42
N ASN A 425 -20.62 10.42 16.06
CA ASN A 425 -21.61 11.39 15.58
C ASN A 425 -21.10 12.84 15.69
N TYR A 426 -20.46 13.20 16.81
CA TYR A 426 -19.88 14.52 17.07
C TYR A 426 -18.87 14.91 15.98
N PHE A 427 -17.96 14.01 15.61
CA PHE A 427 -16.95 14.23 14.56
C PHE A 427 -17.59 14.32 13.17
N LYS A 428 -18.49 13.40 12.83
CA LYS A 428 -19.17 13.40 11.51
C LYS A 428 -20.00 14.67 11.29
N THR A 429 -20.74 15.11 12.31
CA THR A 429 -21.62 16.30 12.22
C THR A 429 -20.85 17.61 12.10
N ARG A 430 -19.62 17.68 12.64
CA ARG A 430 -18.68 18.80 12.41
C ARG A 430 -17.90 18.65 11.11
N GLY A 431 -18.07 17.52 10.43
CA GLY A 431 -17.50 17.25 9.14
C GLY A 431 -16.01 16.91 9.23
N PHE A 432 -15.60 16.03 10.13
CA PHE A 432 -14.30 15.37 10.00
C PHE A 432 -14.39 14.19 9.04
N GLU A 433 -13.30 13.90 8.32
CA GLU A 433 -13.22 12.87 7.27
C GLU A 433 -12.05 11.89 7.46
N TYR A 434 -11.28 12.09 8.53
CA TYR A 434 -10.17 11.25 8.97
C TYR A 434 -10.19 11.17 10.48
N LEU A 435 -9.98 9.98 11.04
CA LEU A 435 -9.92 9.73 12.47
C LEU A 435 -8.67 8.88 12.78
N LYS A 436 -7.73 9.48 13.51
CA LYS A 436 -6.66 8.75 14.19
C LYS A 436 -7.23 8.15 15.48
N LEU A 437 -7.18 6.83 15.59
CA LEU A 437 -7.57 6.07 16.76
C LEU A 437 -6.31 5.62 17.47
N ASP A 438 -6.10 6.08 18.69
CA ASP A 438 -4.85 5.89 19.42
C ASP A 438 -5.05 5.12 20.73
N PHE A 439 -3.97 4.56 21.27
CA PHE A 439 -3.94 3.73 22.48
C PHE A 439 -4.91 2.54 22.45
N LEU A 440 -5.04 1.91 21.29
CA LEU A 440 -5.98 0.83 21.05
C LEU A 440 -5.63 -0.47 21.80
N THR A 441 -4.36 -0.72 22.12
CA THR A 441 -3.93 -1.92 22.87
C THR A 441 -4.68 -2.09 24.20
N HIS A 442 -5.09 -1.00 24.86
CA HIS A 442 -5.88 -1.05 26.10
C HIS A 442 -7.18 -1.85 25.94
N GLY A 443 -7.80 -1.82 24.76
CA GLY A 443 -9.02 -2.57 24.49
C GLY A 443 -8.78 -4.08 24.32
N ALA A 444 -7.53 -4.51 24.19
CA ALA A 444 -7.15 -5.91 24.00
C ALA A 444 -6.59 -6.56 25.28
N MET A 445 -6.42 -5.81 26.37
CA MET A 445 -5.93 -6.34 27.65
C MET A 445 -6.92 -7.37 28.24
N GLU A 446 -6.39 -8.42 28.86
CA GLU A 446 -7.17 -9.45 29.56
C GLU A 446 -7.75 -8.90 30.86
N GLY A 447 -9.05 -9.09 31.10
CA GLY A 447 -9.70 -8.68 32.34
C GLY A 447 -11.12 -9.23 32.48
N VAL A 448 -11.87 -8.68 33.43
CA VAL A 448 -13.30 -9.00 33.63
C VAL A 448 -14.15 -8.07 32.78
N HIS A 449 -14.88 -8.66 31.83
CA HIS A 449 -15.73 -7.94 30.88
C HIS A 449 -17.19 -7.89 31.34
N TYR A 450 -17.89 -6.79 31.01
CA TYR A 450 -19.31 -6.60 31.27
C TYR A 450 -20.18 -7.59 30.50
N ASP A 451 -19.88 -7.82 29.22
CA ASP A 451 -20.53 -8.85 28.43
C ASP A 451 -20.01 -10.23 28.87
N ALA A 452 -20.82 -10.94 29.67
CA ALA A 452 -20.44 -12.24 30.23
C ALA A 452 -20.22 -13.34 29.18
N SER A 453 -20.56 -13.11 27.91
CA SER A 453 -20.23 -14.02 26.80
C SER A 453 -18.81 -13.83 26.26
N VAL A 454 -18.19 -12.68 26.56
CA VAL A 454 -16.80 -12.37 26.22
C VAL A 454 -15.89 -12.96 27.29
N MET A 455 -14.90 -13.72 26.83
CA MET A 455 -14.03 -14.51 27.71
C MET A 455 -12.58 -14.02 27.71
N THR A 456 -12.20 -13.19 26.74
CA THR A 456 -10.81 -12.81 26.46
C THR A 456 -10.72 -11.35 26.05
N GLY A 457 -9.56 -10.74 26.26
CA GLY A 457 -9.30 -9.36 25.87
C GLY A 457 -9.45 -9.14 24.36
N ILE A 458 -9.04 -10.11 23.54
CA ILE A 458 -9.15 -9.97 22.08
C ILE A 458 -10.60 -10.08 21.57
N GLN A 459 -11.48 -10.81 22.26
CA GLN A 459 -12.91 -10.80 21.96
C GLN A 459 -13.54 -9.44 22.28
N ALA A 460 -13.15 -8.84 23.41
CA ALA A 460 -13.58 -7.50 23.78
C ALA A 460 -13.11 -6.46 22.73
N TYR A 461 -11.83 -6.52 22.33
CA TYR A 461 -11.26 -5.68 21.28
C TYR A 461 -12.05 -5.79 19.96
N ASN A 462 -12.30 -7.01 19.48
CA ASN A 462 -13.10 -7.25 18.28
C ASN A 462 -14.50 -6.64 18.40
N GLN A 463 -15.18 -6.81 19.54
CA GLN A 463 -16.52 -6.24 19.77
C GLN A 463 -16.49 -4.70 19.74
N GLY A 464 -15.51 -4.09 20.42
CA GLY A 464 -15.34 -2.63 20.48
C GLY A 464 -15.01 -2.02 19.12
N MET A 465 -14.01 -2.58 18.42
CA MET A 465 -13.59 -2.10 17.10
C MET A 465 -14.67 -2.29 16.03
N GLN A 466 -15.39 -3.43 16.03
CA GLN A 466 -16.53 -3.63 15.14
C GLN A 466 -17.61 -2.57 15.37
N TYR A 467 -17.86 -2.19 16.62
CA TYR A 467 -18.81 -1.14 16.94
C TYR A 467 -18.33 0.23 16.43
N LEU A 468 -17.05 0.57 16.60
CA LEU A 468 -16.47 1.81 16.05
C LEU A 468 -16.60 1.89 14.52
N VAL A 469 -16.29 0.81 13.80
CA VAL A 469 -16.45 0.73 12.33
C VAL A 469 -17.92 0.93 11.93
N THR A 470 -18.83 0.29 12.67
CA THR A 470 -20.27 0.42 12.44
C THR A 470 -20.74 1.86 12.62
N GLN A 471 -20.29 2.54 13.69
CA GLN A 471 -20.63 3.94 13.93
C GLN A 471 -19.96 4.90 12.95
N ASN A 472 -18.77 4.58 12.44
CA ASN A 472 -18.11 5.36 11.38
C ASN A 472 -18.91 5.30 10.07
N ALA A 473 -19.54 4.15 9.75
CA ALA A 473 -20.38 3.96 8.56
C ALA A 473 -19.68 4.37 7.25
N GLY A 474 -18.37 4.10 7.15
CA GLY A 474 -17.54 4.44 5.99
C GLY A 474 -17.30 5.94 5.77
N ARG A 475 -17.67 6.81 6.72
CA ARG A 475 -17.59 8.27 6.53
C ARG A 475 -16.18 8.83 6.65
N MET A 476 -15.39 8.31 7.59
CA MET A 476 -14.03 8.78 7.87
C MET A 476 -13.01 7.69 7.57
N PHE A 477 -11.83 8.11 7.11
CA PHE A 477 -10.65 7.26 7.07
C PHE A 477 -10.20 6.93 8.50
N LEU A 478 -10.08 5.64 8.86
CA LEU A 478 -9.59 5.18 10.15
C LEU A 478 -8.11 4.80 10.09
N SER A 479 -7.30 5.35 11.00
CA SER A 479 -5.88 5.03 11.18
C SER A 479 -5.62 4.61 12.63
N GLU A 480 -5.06 3.40 12.82
CA GLU A 480 -4.75 2.84 14.14
C GLU A 480 -3.36 3.25 14.61
N SER A 481 -3.23 3.56 15.89
CA SER A 481 -1.97 3.83 16.59
C SER A 481 -2.00 3.17 17.97
N ILE A 482 -0.83 2.76 18.44
CA ILE A 482 -0.64 2.01 19.70
C ILE A 482 -1.65 0.86 19.74
N ALA A 483 -1.56 -0.01 18.73
CA ALA A 483 -2.57 -0.99 18.39
C ALA A 483 -1.94 -2.36 18.10
N PRO A 484 -2.59 -3.47 18.47
CA PRO A 484 -2.11 -4.79 18.11
C PRO A 484 -2.06 -4.95 16.58
N VAL A 485 -1.21 -5.85 16.08
CA VAL A 485 -1.14 -6.16 14.64
C VAL A 485 -2.42 -6.85 14.15
N PHE A 486 -3.01 -7.67 15.02
CA PHE A 486 -4.24 -8.40 14.77
C PHE A 486 -5.25 -8.15 15.89
N PRO A 487 -6.56 -8.10 15.60
CA PRO A 487 -7.20 -8.23 14.28
C PRO A 487 -7.11 -6.95 13.42
N TYR A 488 -6.80 -7.09 12.13
CA TYR A 488 -6.54 -5.98 11.20
C TYR A 488 -7.75 -5.41 10.44
N ARG A 489 -8.91 -6.07 10.52
CA ARG A 489 -10.08 -5.77 9.66
C ARG A 489 -10.83 -4.48 10.00
N TYR A 490 -10.34 -3.69 10.94
CA TYR A 490 -11.09 -2.58 11.53
C TYR A 490 -10.61 -1.18 11.14
N ALA A 491 -9.51 -1.07 10.40
CA ALA A 491 -9.03 0.21 9.92
C ALA A 491 -8.39 0.12 8.54
N HIS A 492 -8.24 1.27 7.89
CA HIS A 492 -7.59 1.34 6.58
C HIS A 492 -6.07 1.35 6.71
N ALA A 493 -5.56 1.88 7.82
CA ALA A 493 -4.14 1.92 8.10
C ALA A 493 -3.83 1.63 9.57
N ARG A 494 -2.59 1.21 9.80
CA ARG A 494 -2.02 1.01 11.13
C ARG A 494 -0.60 1.53 11.17
N ARG A 495 -0.27 2.20 12.26
CA ARG A 495 1.09 2.65 12.55
C ARG A 495 2.03 1.47 12.75
N ILE A 496 3.18 1.50 12.09
CA ILE A 496 4.12 0.37 12.05
C ILE A 496 5.19 0.41 13.15
N TYR A 497 5.41 1.58 13.74
CA TYR A 497 6.34 1.81 14.85
C TYR A 497 5.72 2.77 15.87
N CYS A 498 6.43 3.11 16.95
CA CYS A 498 6.02 4.17 17.86
C CYS A 498 6.19 5.56 17.21
N ASP A 499 6.00 6.63 17.99
CA ASP A 499 6.26 8.02 17.58
C ASP A 499 7.65 8.16 16.95
N ALA A 500 7.70 8.69 15.72
CA ALA A 500 8.92 8.89 14.95
C ALA A 500 9.01 10.35 14.47
N ALA A 501 9.84 11.15 15.15
CA ALA A 501 9.93 12.58 14.88
C ALA A 501 10.80 12.90 13.64
N ALA A 502 12.07 13.24 13.86
CA ALA A 502 12.92 13.88 12.85
C ALA A 502 14.30 13.25 12.68
N SER A 503 14.80 12.52 13.69
CA SER A 503 16.19 12.05 13.70
C SER A 503 16.43 10.92 12.69
N ILE A 504 17.70 10.68 12.35
CA ILE A 504 18.06 9.49 11.57
C ILE A 504 17.70 8.18 12.29
N ASP A 505 17.69 8.18 13.62
CA ASP A 505 17.35 7.01 14.43
C ASP A 505 15.84 6.72 14.34
N ASP A 506 14.99 7.77 14.36
CA ASP A 506 13.55 7.64 14.08
C ASP A 506 13.30 7.06 12.68
N THR A 507 14.10 7.50 11.71
CA THR A 507 14.06 7.01 10.33
C THR A 507 14.49 5.54 10.24
N GLU A 508 15.55 5.14 10.95
CA GLU A 508 15.99 3.75 11.01
C GLU A 508 14.96 2.86 11.70
N ALA A 509 14.38 3.30 12.81
CA ALA A 509 13.40 2.54 13.57
C ALA A 509 12.12 2.25 12.76
N THR A 510 11.59 3.25 12.07
CA THR A 510 10.44 3.04 11.16
C THR A 510 10.81 2.17 9.95
N MET A 511 12.03 2.28 9.43
CA MET A 511 12.50 1.37 8.37
C MET A 511 12.73 -0.06 8.85
N GLN A 512 13.05 -0.28 10.13
CA GLN A 512 13.11 -1.61 10.71
C GLN A 512 11.72 -2.26 10.73
N ALA A 513 10.69 -1.49 11.09
CA ALA A 513 9.31 -1.95 11.00
C ALA A 513 8.89 -2.25 9.54
N VAL A 514 9.31 -1.45 8.55
CA VAL A 514 9.11 -1.80 7.13
C VAL A 514 9.87 -3.07 6.77
N ASN A 515 11.12 -3.21 7.22
CA ASN A 515 12.00 -4.33 6.90
C ASN A 515 11.44 -5.68 7.29
N TYR A 516 10.60 -5.75 8.32
CA TYR A 516 10.04 -7.02 8.80
C TYR A 516 8.51 -7.06 8.77
N GLY A 517 7.84 -5.93 8.49
CA GLY A 517 6.39 -5.77 8.44
C GLY A 517 5.83 -5.35 7.07
N TRP A 518 6.63 -5.32 5.99
CA TRP A 518 6.14 -4.89 4.67
C TRP A 518 4.95 -5.72 4.16
N TRP A 519 4.83 -6.98 4.58
CA TRP A 519 3.78 -7.91 4.17
C TRP A 519 2.39 -7.55 4.69
N LEU A 520 2.29 -6.65 5.68
CA LEU A 520 1.01 -6.11 6.16
C LEU A 520 0.32 -5.25 5.09
N HIS A 521 1.11 -4.51 4.31
CA HIS A 521 0.63 -3.55 3.33
C HIS A 521 -0.08 -4.23 2.15
N GLY A 522 -1.21 -3.65 1.73
CA GLY A 522 -2.02 -4.08 0.60
C GLY A 522 -2.85 -5.34 0.86
N ARG A 523 -2.46 -6.14 1.86
CA ARG A 523 -3.05 -7.45 2.21
C ARG A 523 -3.90 -7.38 3.47
N LEU A 524 -3.32 -6.93 4.59
CA LEU A 524 -4.00 -6.85 5.88
C LEU A 524 -4.45 -5.42 6.19
N TYR A 525 -3.59 -4.44 5.96
CA TYR A 525 -3.94 -3.02 5.99
C TYR A 525 -3.81 -2.43 4.59
N GLN A 526 -4.67 -1.48 4.23
CA GLN A 526 -4.53 -0.80 2.93
C GLN A 526 -3.22 0.01 2.89
N PHE A 527 -2.89 0.67 4.00
CA PHE A 527 -1.67 1.48 4.14
C PHE A 527 -0.95 1.18 5.46
N ASN A 528 0.37 1.18 5.43
CA ASN A 528 1.19 1.22 6.63
C ASN A 528 1.39 2.69 7.03
N ASP A 529 1.36 3.03 8.32
CA ASP A 529 1.59 4.40 8.79
C ASP A 529 3.00 4.50 9.42
N PRO A 530 3.99 5.13 8.75
CA PRO A 530 5.35 5.32 9.27
C PRO A 530 5.46 6.51 10.24
N ASP A 531 4.31 6.97 10.72
CA ASP A 531 4.13 8.19 11.49
C ASP A 531 4.49 9.46 10.71
N MET A 532 4.33 10.62 11.36
CA MET A 532 4.41 11.93 10.74
C MET A 532 5.86 12.40 10.53
N MET A 533 6.09 13.16 9.46
CA MET A 533 7.39 13.76 9.15
C MET A 533 7.55 15.10 9.88
N ARG A 534 8.61 15.25 10.68
CA ARG A 534 9.08 16.54 11.19
C ARG A 534 10.49 16.83 10.64
N PHE A 535 10.73 18.04 10.16
CA PHE A 535 12.01 18.42 9.54
C PHE A 535 12.82 19.41 10.39
N ALA A 536 12.16 20.17 11.26
CA ALA A 536 12.85 21.11 12.14
C ALA A 536 13.78 20.40 13.13
N GLY A 537 15.01 20.89 13.24
CA GLY A 537 16.00 20.46 14.24
C GLY A 537 17.05 19.44 13.77
N VAL A 538 17.01 19.01 12.50
CA VAL A 538 17.97 18.04 11.95
C VAL A 538 18.59 18.51 10.63
N THR A 539 19.54 17.75 10.09
CA THR A 539 20.26 18.13 8.85
C THR A 539 19.40 17.97 7.59
N ALA A 540 19.79 18.61 6.49
CA ALA A 540 19.11 18.46 5.21
C ALA A 540 19.13 17.00 4.69
N ASN A 541 20.19 16.23 4.99
CA ASN A 541 20.27 14.82 4.65
C ASN A 541 19.26 13.99 5.47
N GLU A 542 19.07 14.29 6.74
CA GLU A 542 18.06 13.64 7.59
C GLU A 542 16.64 13.97 7.10
N ASN A 543 16.38 15.23 6.74
CA ASN A 543 15.11 15.61 6.14
C ASN A 543 14.84 14.83 4.85
N GLN A 544 15.83 14.73 3.95
CA GLN A 544 15.75 13.90 2.75
C GLN A 544 15.46 12.44 3.10
N SER A 545 16.16 11.88 4.08
CA SER A 545 16.00 10.50 4.55
C SER A 545 14.60 10.24 5.09
N ARG A 546 14.05 11.15 5.91
CA ARG A 546 12.71 11.03 6.49
C ARG A 546 11.62 11.06 5.43
N VAL A 547 11.72 11.95 4.44
CA VAL A 547 10.77 11.98 3.30
C VAL A 547 10.82 10.67 2.49
N ILE A 548 12.02 10.18 2.19
CA ILE A 548 12.19 8.92 1.42
C ILE A 548 11.65 7.73 2.21
N ASN A 549 11.97 7.64 3.50
CA ASN A 549 11.44 6.62 4.41
C ASN A 549 9.91 6.63 4.40
N CYS A 550 9.26 7.77 4.65
CA CYS A 550 7.81 7.83 4.61
C CYS A 550 7.25 7.47 3.22
N ALA A 551 7.90 7.86 2.11
CA ALA A 551 7.40 7.56 0.76
C ALA A 551 7.42 6.07 0.40
N ILE A 552 8.40 5.30 0.91
CA ILE A 552 8.56 3.87 0.58
C ILE A 552 7.85 2.93 1.56
N SER A 553 7.29 3.44 2.65
CA SER A 553 6.65 2.62 3.67
C SER A 553 5.26 2.10 3.29
N GLY A 554 4.67 2.53 2.16
CA GLY A 554 3.32 2.13 1.70
C GLY A 554 2.20 2.92 2.38
N THR A 555 2.35 4.23 2.37
CA THR A 555 2.21 5.09 3.55
C THR A 555 0.86 5.81 3.74
N ILE A 556 0.69 6.44 4.91
CA ILE A 556 0.02 7.72 5.17
C ILE A 556 1.08 8.85 5.20
N PHE A 557 1.04 9.77 4.22
CA PHE A 557 2.12 10.73 3.98
C PHE A 557 1.86 12.11 4.60
N LEU A 558 2.07 12.22 5.92
CA LEU A 558 1.75 13.42 6.70
C LEU A 558 3.00 14.15 7.20
N ASN A 559 3.02 15.47 7.06
CA ASN A 559 3.99 16.36 7.72
C ASN A 559 3.47 16.83 9.09
N SER A 560 4.37 17.34 9.94
CA SER A 560 4.01 17.92 11.24
C SER A 560 4.98 19.06 11.63
N ASP A 561 5.54 19.79 10.65
CA ASP A 561 6.26 21.03 10.94
C ASP A 561 5.29 22.18 11.21
N ASP A 562 5.75 23.21 11.93
CA ASP A 562 4.99 24.45 12.14
C ASP A 562 4.93 25.26 10.83
N LEU A 563 3.80 25.15 10.12
CA LEU A 563 3.58 25.87 8.86
C LEU A 563 2.96 27.27 9.07
N ALA A 564 2.76 27.71 10.32
CA ALA A 564 2.38 29.08 10.63
C ALA A 564 3.60 30.03 10.63
N VAL A 565 4.83 29.50 10.64
CA VAL A 565 6.07 30.28 10.65
C VAL A 565 6.96 30.00 9.43
N SER A 566 7.72 31.00 8.99
CA SER A 566 8.53 30.95 7.76
C SER A 566 9.60 29.85 7.74
N ALA A 567 10.13 29.48 8.91
CA ALA A 567 11.13 28.42 9.04
C ALA A 567 10.56 27.04 8.66
N GLY A 568 9.41 26.66 9.22
CA GLY A 568 8.75 25.39 8.88
C GLY A 568 8.19 25.40 7.46
N GLN A 569 7.67 26.54 7.00
CA GLN A 569 7.23 26.73 5.61
C GLN A 569 8.36 26.44 4.59
N SER A 570 9.56 26.98 4.83
CA SER A 570 10.71 26.79 3.95
C SER A 570 11.15 25.32 3.89
N LEU A 571 11.17 24.64 5.04
CA LEU A 571 11.49 23.22 5.12
C LEU A 571 10.45 22.36 4.39
N ALA A 572 9.17 22.62 4.62
CA ALA A 572 8.06 21.91 3.98
C ALA A 572 8.09 22.08 2.46
N GLN A 573 8.30 23.29 1.94
CA GLN A 573 8.44 23.51 0.50
C GLN A 573 9.63 22.76 -0.09
N ASN A 574 10.78 22.78 0.59
CA ASN A 574 11.99 22.10 0.11
C ASN A 574 11.85 20.56 0.09
N CYS A 575 11.12 19.99 1.05
CA CYS A 575 11.04 18.55 1.27
C CYS A 575 9.81 17.91 0.58
N LEU A 576 8.65 18.58 0.63
CA LEU A 576 7.36 17.98 0.26
C LEU A 576 6.94 18.25 -1.19
N THR A 577 7.68 19.06 -1.95
CA THR A 577 7.36 19.38 -3.36
C THR A 577 8.15 18.53 -4.37
N ARG A 578 8.80 17.46 -3.90
CA ARG A 578 9.60 16.55 -4.72
C ARG A 578 8.69 15.63 -5.55
N ALA A 579 8.38 16.05 -6.78
CA ALA A 579 7.42 15.35 -7.65
C ALA A 579 7.67 13.83 -7.79
N GLY A 580 8.93 13.42 -7.97
CA GLY A 580 9.32 12.01 -8.10
C GLY A 580 9.12 11.21 -6.80
N ILE A 581 9.45 11.78 -5.65
CA ILE A 581 9.23 11.13 -4.35
C ILE A 581 7.73 11.04 -4.04
N ASN A 582 6.98 12.11 -4.31
CA ASN A 582 5.53 12.13 -4.11
C ASN A 582 4.79 11.17 -5.06
N GLU A 583 5.34 10.87 -6.24
CA GLU A 583 4.82 9.82 -7.12
C GLU A 583 4.94 8.45 -6.46
N VAL A 584 6.12 8.13 -5.90
CA VAL A 584 6.35 6.89 -5.16
C VAL A 584 5.41 6.77 -3.96
N ALA A 585 5.23 7.84 -3.19
CA ALA A 585 4.31 7.88 -2.05
C ALA A 585 2.84 7.73 -2.49
N ARG A 586 2.42 8.34 -3.59
CA ARG A 586 1.05 8.23 -4.13
C ARG A 586 0.70 6.81 -4.58
N ALA A 587 1.67 6.05 -5.06
CA ALA A 587 1.46 4.65 -5.39
C ALA A 587 1.00 3.84 -4.16
N GLY A 588 1.38 4.28 -2.96
CA GLY A 588 0.95 3.66 -1.71
C GLY A 588 1.35 2.20 -1.64
N VAL A 589 2.57 1.87 -2.10
CA VAL A 589 3.12 0.51 -2.10
C VAL A 589 4.38 0.45 -1.25
N THR A 590 4.41 -0.45 -0.26
CA THR A 590 5.60 -0.66 0.57
C THR A 590 6.71 -1.34 -0.21
N PHE A 591 7.95 -0.91 -0.01
CA PHE A 591 9.11 -1.55 -0.61
C PHE A 591 9.50 -2.81 0.16
N ARG A 592 9.99 -3.82 -0.56
CA ARG A 592 10.46 -5.06 0.05
C ARG A 592 11.90 -4.90 0.53
N PRO A 593 12.27 -5.49 1.67
CA PRO A 593 13.66 -5.55 2.11
C PRO A 593 14.47 -6.46 1.18
N VAL A 594 15.72 -6.10 0.94
CA VAL A 594 16.65 -6.96 0.18
C VAL A 594 17.23 -8.05 1.08
N GLU A 595 17.57 -7.69 2.32
CA GLU A 595 18.19 -8.55 3.34
C GLU A 595 17.31 -8.62 4.60
N GLY A 596 17.30 -9.78 5.26
CA GLY A 596 16.58 -10.01 6.52
C GLY A 596 17.47 -10.30 7.73
N ASN A 597 18.80 -10.22 7.60
CA ASN A 597 19.71 -10.63 8.66
C ASN A 597 20.18 -9.49 9.59
N THR A 598 19.38 -8.43 9.73
CA THR A 598 19.79 -7.21 10.45
C THR A 598 19.48 -7.22 11.95
N GLY A 599 18.93 -8.31 12.48
CA GLY A 599 18.51 -8.37 13.89
C GLY A 599 17.40 -7.36 14.16
N ALA A 600 17.57 -6.54 15.19
CA ALA A 600 16.67 -5.45 15.53
C ALA A 600 16.97 -4.12 14.79
N ASN A 601 17.87 -4.11 13.79
CA ASN A 601 18.16 -2.92 12.99
C ASN A 601 17.45 -2.98 11.62
N ALA A 602 17.43 -1.87 10.88
CA ALA A 602 16.89 -1.83 9.53
C ALA A 602 17.88 -2.33 8.47
N SER A 603 17.39 -2.87 7.36
CA SER A 603 18.18 -2.99 6.13
C SER A 603 18.58 -1.62 5.61
N ASN A 604 19.67 -1.55 4.85
CA ASN A 604 20.05 -0.33 4.16
C ASN A 604 19.46 -0.25 2.75
N VAL A 605 18.84 -1.32 2.24
CA VAL A 605 18.41 -1.41 0.85
C VAL A 605 17.02 -2.02 0.76
N PHE A 606 16.15 -1.30 0.05
CA PHE A 606 14.76 -1.68 -0.19
C PHE A 606 14.45 -1.53 -1.67
N VAL A 607 13.62 -2.42 -2.19
CA VAL A 607 13.34 -2.52 -3.61
C VAL A 607 11.85 -2.70 -3.88
N ARG A 608 11.36 -2.03 -4.92
CA ARG A 608 10.03 -2.23 -5.50
C ARG A 608 10.16 -2.41 -7.01
N GLN A 609 9.38 -3.32 -7.57
CA GLN A 609 9.29 -3.51 -9.02
C GLN A 609 7.85 -3.26 -9.47
N ASP A 610 7.69 -2.31 -10.39
CA ASP A 610 6.42 -1.96 -11.01
C ASP A 610 6.51 -2.32 -12.50
N GLY A 611 6.09 -3.53 -12.86
CA GLY A 611 6.28 -4.09 -14.20
C GLY A 611 7.77 -4.17 -14.57
N ASN A 612 8.19 -3.38 -15.57
CA ASN A 612 9.59 -3.32 -16.01
C ASN A 612 10.43 -2.24 -15.32
N THR A 613 9.81 -1.42 -14.46
CA THR A 613 10.46 -0.32 -13.76
C THR A 613 10.87 -0.78 -12.37
N TRP A 614 12.10 -0.47 -11.97
CA TRP A 614 12.59 -0.75 -10.63
C TRP A 614 12.75 0.55 -9.85
N TYR A 615 12.41 0.49 -8.56
CA TYR A 615 12.71 1.54 -7.61
C TYR A 615 13.61 0.98 -6.52
N VAL A 616 14.69 1.68 -6.19
CA VAL A 616 15.68 1.25 -5.20
C VAL A 616 15.92 2.37 -4.21
N ALA A 617 15.64 2.12 -2.93
CA ALA A 617 15.97 3.03 -1.84
C ALA A 617 17.23 2.54 -1.13
N VAL A 618 18.18 3.44 -0.89
CA VAL A 618 19.46 3.13 -0.22
C VAL A 618 19.67 4.11 0.91
N PHE A 619 19.85 3.59 2.12
CA PHE A 619 19.99 4.36 3.36
C PHE A 619 21.42 4.27 3.92
N ASN A 620 21.88 5.38 4.49
CA ASN A 620 23.03 5.44 5.37
C ASN A 620 22.60 6.08 6.68
N TYR A 621 22.38 5.25 7.71
CA TYR A 621 21.98 5.73 9.04
C TYR A 621 23.16 6.31 9.86
N SER A 622 24.40 6.09 9.41
CA SER A 622 25.58 6.50 10.17
C SER A 622 25.88 8.01 10.08
N ALA A 623 26.64 8.50 11.06
CA ALA A 623 27.12 9.88 11.11
C ALA A 623 28.24 10.21 10.10
N PHE A 624 28.65 9.25 9.26
CA PHE A 624 29.74 9.40 8.29
C PHE A 624 29.25 9.09 6.88
N SER A 625 29.90 9.67 5.86
CA SER A 625 29.63 9.30 4.47
C SER A 625 29.98 7.84 4.20
N ALA A 626 29.22 7.19 3.33
CA ALA A 626 29.39 5.77 3.01
C ALA A 626 29.22 5.51 1.51
N ASN A 627 29.93 4.49 1.01
CA ASN A 627 29.69 3.90 -0.31
C ASN A 627 29.05 2.53 -0.11
N LYS A 628 27.82 2.34 -0.59
CA LYS A 628 27.10 1.07 -0.51
C LYS A 628 27.27 0.32 -1.82
N SER A 629 27.77 -0.90 -1.75
CA SER A 629 27.96 -1.81 -2.88
C SER A 629 26.77 -2.76 -2.95
N LEU A 630 25.91 -2.59 -3.95
CA LEU A 630 24.63 -3.30 -4.08
C LEU A 630 24.78 -4.48 -5.04
N ASN A 631 24.44 -5.69 -4.62
CA ASN A 631 24.40 -6.86 -5.48
C ASN A 631 23.12 -6.85 -6.33
N LEU A 632 23.25 -6.77 -7.66
CA LEU A 632 22.10 -6.65 -8.56
C LEU A 632 21.23 -7.90 -8.58
N ALA A 633 21.82 -9.10 -8.47
CA ALA A 633 21.06 -10.34 -8.38
C ALA A 633 20.22 -10.41 -7.10
N ARG A 634 20.74 -9.91 -5.96
CA ARG A 634 19.98 -9.79 -4.70
C ARG A 634 18.78 -8.85 -4.81
N LEU A 635 18.92 -7.79 -5.60
CA LEU A 635 17.84 -6.84 -5.91
C LEU A 635 16.80 -7.42 -6.89
N GLY A 636 17.09 -8.54 -7.56
CA GLY A 636 16.26 -9.07 -8.65
C GLY A 636 16.45 -8.35 -9.99
N ILE A 637 17.48 -7.51 -10.11
CA ILE A 637 17.75 -6.68 -11.28
C ILE A 637 18.75 -7.39 -12.18
N SER A 638 18.41 -7.54 -13.45
CA SER A 638 19.30 -8.07 -14.49
C SER A 638 19.25 -7.19 -15.74
N GLY A 639 20.41 -6.92 -16.34
CA GLY A 639 20.53 -6.04 -17.52
C GLY A 639 21.22 -4.71 -17.23
N ILE A 640 21.03 -3.76 -18.14
CA ILE A 640 21.63 -2.43 -18.10
C ILE A 640 20.52 -1.40 -17.98
N TYR A 641 20.61 -0.55 -16.97
CA TYR A 641 19.64 0.51 -16.70
C TYR A 641 20.32 1.86 -16.51
N THR A 642 19.55 2.93 -16.67
CA THR A 642 19.88 4.24 -16.14
C THR A 642 19.05 4.45 -14.87
N ALA A 643 19.69 4.83 -13.77
CA ALA A 643 19.04 5.22 -12.52
C ALA A 643 18.99 6.74 -12.41
N VAL A 644 17.81 7.29 -12.14
CA VAL A 644 17.64 8.70 -11.72
C VAL A 644 17.47 8.76 -10.20
N ASP A 645 18.27 9.59 -9.52
CA ASP A 645 18.02 9.98 -8.13
C ASP A 645 16.80 10.90 -8.09
N LEU A 646 15.71 10.45 -7.48
CA LEU A 646 14.44 11.18 -7.44
C LEU A 646 14.48 12.42 -6.54
N TRP A 647 15.55 12.62 -5.76
CA TRP A 647 15.78 13.84 -5.00
C TRP A 647 16.50 14.92 -5.81
N SER A 648 17.64 14.54 -6.44
CA SER A 648 18.55 15.47 -7.12
C SER A 648 18.36 15.56 -8.64
N GLY A 649 17.70 14.57 -9.25
CA GLY A 649 17.62 14.40 -10.70
C GLY A 649 18.89 13.84 -11.35
N ALA A 650 19.94 13.54 -10.57
CA ALA A 650 21.19 13.02 -11.09
C ALA A 650 21.01 11.63 -11.72
N LEU A 651 21.69 11.40 -12.85
CA LEU A 651 21.67 10.12 -13.56
C LEU A 651 22.93 9.30 -13.24
N SER A 652 22.77 7.98 -13.16
CA SER A 652 23.88 7.03 -13.04
C SER A 652 23.58 5.74 -13.83
N SER A 653 24.61 5.04 -14.29
CA SER A 653 24.44 3.74 -14.94
C SER A 653 24.38 2.61 -13.92
N VAL A 654 23.54 1.61 -14.21
CA VAL A 654 23.41 0.38 -13.44
C VAL A 654 23.67 -0.80 -14.38
N SER A 655 24.76 -1.54 -14.14
CA SER A 655 25.18 -2.66 -14.98
C SER A 655 26.13 -3.59 -14.22
N GLY A 656 26.44 -4.75 -14.81
CA GLY A 656 27.36 -5.73 -14.21
C GLY A 656 26.71 -6.53 -13.07
N SER A 657 27.50 -6.94 -12.07
CA SER A 657 27.01 -7.67 -10.88
C SER A 657 26.71 -6.74 -9.70
N THR A 658 27.30 -5.55 -9.70
CA THR A 658 27.37 -4.67 -8.53
C THR A 658 27.14 -3.22 -8.93
N TRP A 659 26.33 -2.51 -8.15
CA TRP A 659 26.09 -1.07 -8.30
C TRP A 659 26.50 -0.31 -7.05
N ASN A 660 27.37 0.69 -7.20
CA ASN A 660 27.88 1.49 -6.09
C ASN A 660 27.08 2.79 -5.92
N VAL A 661 26.62 3.05 -4.70
CA VAL A 661 25.88 4.26 -4.34
C VAL A 661 26.60 5.02 -3.23
N SER A 662 27.03 6.23 -3.53
CA SER A 662 27.63 7.15 -2.55
C SER A 662 26.55 7.94 -1.81
N LEU A 663 26.65 7.95 -0.49
CA LEU A 663 25.74 8.62 0.44
C LEU A 663 26.54 9.50 1.41
N GLY A 664 26.05 10.71 1.66
CA GLY A 664 26.53 11.52 2.78
C GLY A 664 26.15 10.90 4.12
N ALA A 665 26.67 11.46 5.22
CA ALA A 665 26.21 11.15 6.57
C ALA A 665 24.69 11.31 6.67
N ARG A 666 24.02 10.33 7.28
CA ARG A 666 22.57 10.32 7.55
C ARG A 666 21.68 10.53 6.32
N GLN A 667 22.17 10.16 5.13
CA GLN A 667 21.49 10.37 3.86
C GLN A 667 20.85 9.08 3.35
N ALA A 668 19.67 9.21 2.76
CA ALA A 668 19.06 8.22 1.89
C ALA A 668 18.94 8.74 0.46
N LYS A 669 19.00 7.84 -0.52
CA LYS A 669 18.68 8.13 -1.93
C LYS A 669 17.62 7.16 -2.42
N LEU A 670 16.71 7.66 -3.24
CA LEU A 670 15.68 6.86 -3.89
C LEU A 670 15.85 6.98 -5.39
N PHE A 671 16.03 5.84 -6.04
CA PHE A 671 16.26 5.76 -7.46
C PHE A 671 15.08 5.15 -8.19
N ARG A 672 14.79 5.67 -9.40
CA ARG A 672 13.99 4.98 -10.40
C ARG A 672 14.91 4.52 -11.52
N LEU A 673 14.82 3.25 -11.89
CA LEU A 673 15.62 2.62 -12.94
C LEU A 673 14.76 2.39 -14.18
N GLY A 674 15.32 2.70 -15.34
CA GLY A 674 14.66 2.53 -16.61
C GLY A 674 15.63 2.24 -17.75
N SER A 675 15.08 1.84 -18.90
CA SER A 675 15.82 1.39 -20.09
C SER A 675 16.63 2.50 -20.78
N GLY A 676 16.44 3.76 -20.38
CA GLY A 676 17.19 4.90 -20.89
C GLY A 676 16.48 6.25 -20.69
N VAL A 677 17.25 7.32 -20.86
CA VAL A 677 16.77 8.72 -20.77
C VAL A 677 15.68 8.97 -21.80
N THR A 678 14.69 9.78 -21.46
CA THR A 678 13.62 10.16 -22.38
C THR A 678 14.21 10.91 -23.58
N THR A 679 13.99 10.37 -24.78
CA THR A 679 14.30 11.04 -26.04
C THR A 679 13.07 11.04 -26.93
N ALA A 680 13.01 11.95 -27.91
CA ALA A 680 11.88 12.02 -28.81
C ALA A 680 12.28 12.55 -30.18
N THR A 681 11.64 12.00 -31.20
CA THR A 681 11.68 12.52 -32.57
C THR A 681 10.41 13.33 -32.79
N GLY A 682 10.54 14.65 -32.78
CA GLY A 682 9.42 15.58 -32.82
C GLY A 682 8.90 15.91 -34.22
N PRO A 683 7.87 16.77 -34.30
CA PRO A 683 7.32 17.22 -35.57
C PRO A 683 8.36 18.05 -36.36
N THR A 684 8.19 18.08 -37.68
CA THR A 684 9.00 18.93 -38.58
C THR A 684 8.24 20.19 -38.99
N ASN A 685 8.97 21.22 -39.41
CA ASN A 685 8.36 22.43 -39.97
C ASN A 685 7.47 22.09 -41.18
N GLN A 686 6.35 22.79 -41.33
CA GLN A 686 5.41 22.59 -42.44
C GLN A 686 4.90 23.92 -43.00
N THR A 687 4.70 23.96 -44.31
CA THR A 687 4.04 25.07 -45.01
C THR A 687 2.80 24.54 -45.70
N LEU A 688 1.62 25.07 -45.35
CA LEU A 688 0.33 24.58 -45.85
C LEU A 688 -0.55 25.72 -46.36
N VAL A 689 -1.51 25.40 -47.23
CA VAL A 689 -2.55 26.34 -47.68
C VAL A 689 -3.76 26.25 -46.75
N VAL A 690 -4.35 27.39 -46.41
CA VAL A 690 -5.60 27.47 -45.61
C VAL A 690 -6.69 26.58 -46.24
N GLY A 691 -7.38 25.79 -45.42
CA GLY A 691 -8.37 24.81 -45.84
C GLY A 691 -7.85 23.37 -45.97
N SER A 692 -6.52 23.16 -45.96
CA SER A 692 -5.92 21.81 -45.89
C SER A 692 -5.98 21.20 -44.48
N SER A 693 -5.42 20.00 -44.30
CA SER A 693 -5.31 19.32 -43.00
C SER A 693 -3.87 18.92 -42.73
N THR A 694 -3.47 18.90 -41.46
CA THR A 694 -2.16 18.40 -41.03
C THR A 694 -2.22 17.70 -39.68
N THR A 695 -1.26 16.81 -39.45
CA THR A 695 -0.95 16.21 -38.16
C THR A 695 0.49 16.53 -37.77
N LEU A 696 0.69 17.08 -36.57
CA LEU A 696 1.99 17.20 -35.92
C LEU A 696 2.10 16.05 -34.91
N ALA A 697 3.11 15.20 -35.05
CA ALA A 697 3.28 14.02 -34.21
C ALA A 697 4.70 13.95 -33.61
N VAL A 698 4.83 13.24 -32.50
CA VAL A 698 6.09 12.94 -31.83
C VAL A 698 6.18 11.47 -31.49
N VAL A 699 7.36 10.89 -31.69
CA VAL A 699 7.66 9.51 -31.27
C VAL A 699 8.64 9.55 -30.11
N ALA A 700 8.17 9.19 -28.92
CA ALA A 700 8.98 9.12 -27.71
C ALA A 700 9.71 7.76 -27.59
N SER A 701 10.89 7.77 -26.99
CA SER A 701 11.63 6.58 -26.58
C SER A 701 12.33 6.79 -25.24
N GLY A 702 12.83 5.72 -24.62
CA GLY A 702 13.36 5.74 -23.26
C GLY A 702 12.43 5.04 -22.28
N THR A 703 12.29 5.58 -21.07
CA THR A 703 11.54 4.94 -19.99
C THR A 703 10.09 5.45 -19.94
N PRO A 704 9.06 4.61 -20.10
CA PRO A 704 7.64 5.00 -19.96
C PRO A 704 7.21 5.17 -18.48
N PRO A 705 5.99 5.69 -18.19
CA PRO A 705 5.02 6.23 -19.13
C PRO A 705 5.45 7.57 -19.72
N PHE A 706 5.05 7.84 -20.96
CA PHE A 706 5.27 9.12 -21.61
C PHE A 706 4.02 9.99 -21.51
N THR A 707 4.19 11.26 -21.16
CA THR A 707 3.13 12.27 -21.21
C THR A 707 3.54 13.42 -22.11
N TYR A 708 2.56 14.04 -22.77
CA TYR A 708 2.78 15.05 -23.80
C TYR A 708 2.09 16.35 -23.39
N THR A 709 2.80 17.46 -23.50
CA THR A 709 2.24 18.81 -23.35
C THR A 709 2.52 19.60 -24.61
N TRP A 710 1.48 19.80 -25.42
CA TRP A 710 1.56 20.65 -26.61
C TRP A 710 1.40 22.11 -26.26
N ARG A 711 2.20 22.97 -26.89
CA ARG A 711 2.10 24.42 -26.81
C ARG A 711 2.15 25.04 -28.19
N LYS A 712 1.49 26.18 -28.34
CA LYS A 712 1.58 27.05 -29.51
C LYS A 712 2.02 28.44 -29.07
N ASN A 713 3.09 28.94 -29.67
CA ASN A 713 3.71 30.22 -29.33
C ASN A 713 3.95 30.36 -27.81
N GLY A 714 4.37 29.26 -27.17
CA GLY A 714 4.63 29.20 -25.72
C GLY A 714 3.41 28.94 -24.84
N VAL A 715 2.18 29.05 -25.36
CA VAL A 715 0.92 28.84 -24.61
C VAL A 715 0.47 27.38 -24.73
N VAL A 716 0.13 26.74 -23.61
CA VAL A 716 -0.35 25.35 -23.58
C VAL A 716 -1.66 25.20 -24.36
N LEU A 717 -1.73 24.20 -25.23
CA LEU A 717 -2.96 23.82 -25.94
C LEU A 717 -3.79 22.90 -25.03
N ALA A 718 -4.87 23.44 -24.47
CA ALA A 718 -5.74 22.69 -23.56
C ALA A 718 -6.33 21.44 -24.24
N GLY A 719 -6.32 20.30 -23.53
CA GLY A 719 -6.84 19.03 -24.02
C GLY A 719 -5.94 18.26 -24.99
N GLN A 720 -4.77 18.82 -25.36
CA GLN A 720 -3.82 18.15 -26.26
C GLN A 720 -2.72 17.43 -25.46
N SER A 721 -3.02 16.20 -25.04
CA SER A 721 -2.12 15.34 -24.25
C SER A 721 -1.64 14.08 -24.98
N GLU A 722 -2.07 13.91 -26.22
CA GLU A 722 -1.69 12.76 -27.05
C GLU A 722 -0.32 12.98 -27.73
N ASN A 723 0.23 11.91 -28.30
CA ASN A 723 1.49 11.97 -29.06
C ASN A 723 1.37 12.71 -30.41
N SER A 724 0.18 13.18 -30.77
CA SER A 724 -0.05 13.97 -31.97
C SER A 724 -1.23 14.94 -31.82
N ILE A 725 -1.20 16.01 -32.62
CA ILE A 725 -2.32 16.94 -32.78
C ILE A 725 -2.68 17.02 -34.27
N THR A 726 -3.98 16.97 -34.57
CA THR A 726 -4.48 17.12 -35.95
C THR A 726 -5.26 18.42 -36.07
N ILE A 727 -4.93 19.21 -37.08
CA ILE A 727 -5.60 20.47 -37.42
C ILE A 727 -6.33 20.25 -38.74
N ASN A 728 -7.65 20.38 -38.71
CA ASN A 728 -8.50 20.19 -39.89
C ASN A 728 -9.82 20.98 -39.76
N PRO A 729 -10.10 21.96 -40.62
CA PRO A 729 -9.20 22.56 -41.60
C PRO A 729 -8.18 23.51 -40.93
N VAL A 730 -7.03 23.73 -41.56
CA VAL A 730 -6.08 24.78 -41.13
C VAL A 730 -6.59 26.17 -41.53
N SER A 731 -6.52 27.12 -40.60
CA SER A 731 -6.90 28.53 -40.77
C SER A 731 -5.69 29.44 -40.52
N LEU A 732 -5.67 30.69 -40.99
CA LEU A 732 -4.55 31.60 -40.70
C LEU A 732 -4.22 31.74 -39.20
N ALA A 733 -5.23 31.61 -38.34
CA ALA A 733 -5.05 31.65 -36.90
C ALA A 733 -4.19 30.50 -36.39
N ASP A 734 -4.05 29.40 -37.14
CA ASP A 734 -3.27 28.21 -36.80
C ASP A 734 -1.76 28.37 -37.01
N ALA A 735 -1.30 29.42 -37.72
CA ALA A 735 0.13 29.67 -37.90
C ALA A 735 0.84 29.92 -36.56
N GLY A 736 2.08 29.43 -36.44
CA GLY A 736 2.90 29.65 -35.25
C GLY A 736 3.94 28.56 -34.99
N VAL A 737 4.65 28.72 -33.87
CA VAL A 737 5.61 27.73 -33.37
C VAL A 737 4.87 26.77 -32.45
N TYR A 738 4.83 25.50 -32.83
CA TYR A 738 4.32 24.42 -32.02
C TYR A 738 5.49 23.74 -31.29
N SER A 739 5.33 23.48 -30.00
CA SER A 739 6.29 22.72 -29.21
C SER A 739 5.58 21.59 -28.49
N VAL A 740 6.20 20.41 -28.43
CA VAL A 740 5.73 19.30 -27.61
C VAL A 740 6.80 18.96 -26.59
N GLN A 741 6.43 19.07 -25.31
CA GLN A 741 7.24 18.56 -24.21
C GLN A 741 6.82 17.12 -23.93
N VAL A 742 7.74 16.18 -24.12
CA VAL A 742 7.58 14.78 -23.76
C VAL A 742 8.24 14.57 -22.41
N ASN A 743 7.45 14.21 -21.39
CA ASN A 743 7.99 13.77 -20.11
C ASN A 743 7.96 12.25 -20.08
N GLY A 744 9.07 11.61 -19.76
CA GLY A 744 9.14 10.17 -19.52
C GLY A 744 9.60 9.85 -18.11
N GLY A 745 9.69 8.55 -17.81
CA GLY A 745 10.22 8.02 -16.57
C GLY A 745 11.67 8.40 -16.29
N LEU A 746 12.45 8.89 -17.26
CA LEU A 746 13.81 9.37 -17.02
C LEU A 746 14.08 10.69 -17.76
N GLY A 747 13.48 11.78 -17.28
CA GLY A 747 13.68 13.13 -17.80
C GLY A 747 12.63 13.56 -18.82
N SER A 748 12.82 14.73 -19.43
CA SER A 748 11.94 15.28 -20.46
C SER A 748 12.71 15.89 -21.60
N VAL A 749 12.07 15.92 -22.77
CA VAL A 749 12.61 16.52 -23.99
C VAL A 749 11.53 17.37 -24.64
N THR A 750 11.90 18.53 -25.17
CA THR A 750 10.99 19.39 -25.91
C THR A 750 11.44 19.46 -27.36
N ASN A 751 10.55 19.15 -28.29
CA ASN A 751 10.77 19.37 -29.72
C ASN A 751 9.87 20.51 -30.21
N THR A 752 10.31 21.20 -31.27
CA THR A 752 9.60 22.35 -31.85
C THR A 752 9.48 22.20 -33.36
N ALA A 753 8.36 22.69 -33.91
CA ALA A 753 8.11 22.83 -35.33
C ALA A 753 7.35 24.14 -35.60
N THR A 754 7.65 24.79 -36.71
CA THR A 754 6.91 25.97 -37.18
C THR A 754 5.88 25.55 -38.22
N LEU A 755 4.63 25.98 -38.01
CA LEU A 755 3.56 25.87 -38.98
C LEU A 755 3.37 27.21 -39.69
N THR A 756 3.69 27.26 -40.98
CA THR A 756 3.51 28.42 -41.84
C THR A 756 2.27 28.22 -42.71
N LEU A 757 1.38 29.21 -42.75
CA LEU A 757 0.13 29.11 -43.51
C LEU A 757 0.06 30.16 -44.60
N LEU A 758 -0.36 29.70 -45.77
CA LEU A 758 -0.55 30.51 -46.96
C LEU A 758 -2.03 30.71 -47.19
N ASN A 759 -2.44 31.96 -47.39
CA ASN A 759 -3.79 32.23 -47.84
C ASN A 759 -3.99 31.69 -49.26
N PRO A 760 -5.11 31.01 -49.56
CA PRO A 760 -5.54 30.83 -50.92
C PRO A 760 -5.72 32.21 -51.52
N THR A 761 -5.03 32.44 -52.63
CA THR A 761 -5.15 33.67 -53.39
C THR A 761 -6.32 33.52 -54.36
N ASN A 762 -7.08 34.59 -54.58
CA ASN A 762 -8.14 34.58 -55.58
C ASN A 762 -7.51 34.66 -56.98
N LEU A 763 -7.85 33.68 -57.82
CA LEU A 763 -7.64 33.78 -59.25
C LEU A 763 -8.72 34.72 -59.80
N THR A 764 -8.34 35.96 -60.11
CA THR A 764 -9.26 36.91 -60.74
C THR A 764 -9.28 36.68 -62.24
N ALA A 765 -10.48 36.60 -62.80
CA ALA A 765 -10.72 36.45 -64.22
C ALA A 765 -11.32 37.76 -64.77
N HIS A 766 -10.65 38.36 -65.74
CA HIS A 766 -11.16 39.49 -66.49
C HIS A 766 -11.33 39.10 -67.96
N TRP A 767 -12.52 39.32 -68.49
CA TRP A 767 -12.84 39.00 -69.87
C TRP A 767 -12.68 40.23 -70.76
N ASN A 768 -11.92 40.09 -71.83
CA ASN A 768 -11.63 41.15 -72.80
C ASN A 768 -11.89 40.62 -74.22
N ASN A 769 -13.17 40.56 -74.63
CA ASN A 769 -13.69 40.15 -75.95
C ASN A 769 -13.10 38.87 -76.57
N ASP A 770 -11.80 38.87 -76.88
CA ASP A 770 -11.05 37.78 -77.52
C ASP A 770 -10.09 37.05 -76.55
N SER A 771 -10.03 37.45 -75.26
CA SER A 771 -9.12 36.83 -74.28
C SER A 771 -9.65 36.83 -72.85
N LEU A 772 -9.19 35.85 -72.05
CA LEU A 772 -9.36 35.76 -70.62
C LEU A 772 -8.04 36.06 -69.92
N THR A 773 -7.99 37.17 -69.19
CA THR A 773 -6.87 37.51 -68.32
C THR A 773 -7.12 36.92 -66.95
N LEU A 774 -6.26 35.99 -66.54
CA LEU A 774 -6.23 35.39 -65.22
C LEU A 774 -5.11 36.05 -64.42
N SER A 775 -5.44 36.71 -63.31
CA SER A 775 -4.45 37.40 -62.48
C SER A 775 -4.53 36.97 -61.03
N TRP A 776 -3.41 37.11 -60.32
CA TRP A 776 -3.27 36.88 -58.90
C TRP A 776 -2.30 37.92 -58.28
N PRO A 777 -2.28 38.09 -56.95
CA PRO A 777 -1.47 39.13 -56.33
C PRO A 777 0.04 38.98 -56.59
N LEU A 778 0.74 40.11 -56.76
CA LEU A 778 2.17 40.19 -57.07
C LEU A 778 3.09 39.44 -56.08
N GLY A 779 2.66 39.26 -54.83
CA GLY A 779 3.42 38.54 -53.80
C GLY A 779 3.37 37.01 -53.90
N TYR A 780 2.70 36.46 -54.93
CA TYR A 780 2.45 35.02 -55.11
C TYR A 780 3.18 34.46 -56.36
N THR A 781 4.27 35.09 -56.78
CA THR A 781 5.18 34.57 -57.82
C THR A 781 5.76 33.23 -57.33
N GLY A 782 5.64 32.17 -58.13
CA GLY A 782 5.97 30.78 -57.77
C GLY A 782 4.75 29.85 -57.63
N TRP A 783 3.53 30.39 -57.55
CA TRP A 783 2.31 29.58 -57.69
C TRP A 783 2.12 29.17 -59.15
N ARG A 784 1.64 27.95 -59.39
CA ARG A 784 1.43 27.40 -60.74
C ARG A 784 -0.04 27.51 -61.11
N LEU A 785 -0.33 28.09 -62.28
CA LEU A 785 -1.65 28.01 -62.87
C LEU A 785 -1.81 26.60 -63.44
N GLN A 786 -2.86 25.90 -63.06
CA GLN A 786 -3.22 24.62 -63.64
C GLN A 786 -4.45 24.77 -64.50
N ALA A 787 -4.45 24.09 -65.64
CA ALA A 787 -5.57 24.03 -66.55
C ALA A 787 -6.07 22.60 -66.68
N GLN A 788 -7.35 22.49 -66.99
CA GLN A 788 -8.01 21.23 -67.28
C GLN A 788 -9.07 21.48 -68.35
N THR A 789 -9.18 20.59 -69.33
CA THR A 789 -10.26 20.63 -70.34
C THR A 789 -11.28 19.54 -70.05
N ASN A 790 -12.54 19.80 -70.38
CA ASN A 790 -13.55 18.76 -70.49
C ASN A 790 -13.83 18.42 -71.97
N SER A 791 -14.38 17.24 -72.21
CA SER A 791 -15.23 17.01 -73.37
C SER A 791 -16.67 17.31 -72.95
N LEU A 792 -17.46 17.97 -73.81
CA LEU A 792 -18.88 18.27 -73.57
C LEU A 792 -19.73 17.01 -73.22
N VAL A 793 -19.21 15.80 -73.46
CA VAL A 793 -19.90 14.52 -73.28
C VAL A 793 -19.44 13.74 -72.02
N ALA A 794 -18.27 14.03 -71.44
CA ALA A 794 -17.62 13.15 -70.44
C ALA A 794 -17.55 13.72 -69.01
N GLY A 795 -17.98 14.97 -68.78
CA GLY A 795 -17.75 15.67 -67.51
C GLY A 795 -16.30 16.16 -67.35
N LEU A 796 -15.99 16.79 -66.22
CA LEU A 796 -14.63 17.22 -65.88
C LEU A 796 -13.68 16.01 -65.89
N GLY A 797 -12.61 16.06 -66.70
CA GLY A 797 -11.53 15.07 -66.59
C GLY A 797 -10.92 15.06 -65.19
N THR A 798 -10.11 14.07 -64.84
CA THR A 798 -9.44 14.01 -63.51
C THR A 798 -8.03 14.59 -63.51
N ASN A 799 -7.43 14.81 -64.69
CA ASN A 799 -6.03 15.22 -64.82
C ASN A 799 -5.90 16.74 -65.07
N TRP A 800 -5.36 17.46 -64.08
CA TRP A 800 -4.93 18.85 -64.19
C TRP A 800 -3.48 18.90 -64.69
N TRP A 801 -3.15 19.80 -65.62
CA TRP A 801 -1.77 20.02 -66.04
C TRP A 801 -1.31 21.45 -65.70
N ASN A 802 0.00 21.59 -65.44
CA ASN A 802 0.60 22.90 -65.17
C ASN A 802 0.69 23.70 -66.48
N VAL A 803 0.29 24.96 -66.44
CA VAL A 803 0.50 25.92 -67.52
C VAL A 803 1.96 26.39 -67.43
N THR A 804 2.78 25.96 -68.38
CA THR A 804 4.23 26.22 -68.40
C THR A 804 4.55 27.72 -68.40
N GLY A 805 5.42 28.16 -67.49
CA GLY A 805 5.83 29.56 -67.36
C GLY A 805 4.93 30.40 -66.44
N SER A 806 3.84 29.83 -65.94
CA SER A 806 2.94 30.53 -65.00
C SER A 806 3.59 30.81 -63.64
N GLU A 807 4.58 30.01 -63.24
CA GLU A 807 5.34 30.16 -62.00
C GLU A 807 6.15 31.46 -61.92
N GLY A 808 6.50 32.08 -63.05
CA GLY A 808 7.31 33.31 -63.12
C GLY A 808 6.50 34.60 -63.19
N THR A 809 5.17 34.54 -63.19
CA THR A 809 4.28 35.69 -63.39
C THR A 809 3.15 35.69 -62.35
N ASN A 810 2.43 36.81 -62.25
CA ASN A 810 1.20 36.93 -61.47
C ASN A 810 -0.03 37.20 -62.37
N CYS A 811 0.14 37.07 -63.68
CA CYS A 811 -0.88 37.30 -64.68
C CYS A 811 -0.64 36.37 -65.87
N TRP A 812 -1.71 35.75 -66.35
CA TRP A 812 -1.70 34.85 -67.49
C TRP A 812 -2.85 35.19 -68.43
N ILE A 813 -2.55 35.34 -69.73
CA ILE A 813 -3.56 35.67 -70.74
C ILE A 813 -3.84 34.43 -71.57
N VAL A 814 -5.10 34.02 -71.61
CA VAL A 814 -5.58 32.88 -72.40
C VAL A 814 -6.40 33.42 -73.57
N PRO A 815 -6.00 33.19 -74.83
CA PRO A 815 -6.83 33.52 -75.99
C PRO A 815 -8.11 32.67 -75.98
N ILE A 816 -9.28 33.28 -76.21
CA ILE A 816 -10.56 32.56 -76.34
C ILE A 816 -10.98 32.59 -77.81
N GLY A 817 -11.04 31.42 -78.45
CA GLY A 817 -11.54 31.25 -79.81
C GLY A 817 -12.88 30.53 -79.86
N VAL A 818 -13.65 30.74 -80.94
CA VAL A 818 -15.02 30.21 -81.17
C VAL A 818 -15.12 28.68 -81.36
N THR A 819 -14.06 27.91 -81.11
CA THR A 819 -14.03 26.45 -81.36
C THR A 819 -13.37 25.60 -80.25
N HIS A 820 -13.29 26.07 -78.99
CA HIS A 820 -12.55 25.35 -77.94
C HIS A 820 -13.43 24.76 -76.80
N PRO A 821 -13.03 23.60 -76.22
CA PRO A 821 -13.71 22.98 -75.08
C PRO A 821 -13.68 23.86 -73.82
N SER A 822 -14.57 23.60 -72.84
CA SER A 822 -14.52 24.34 -71.57
C SER A 822 -13.20 24.06 -70.85
N VAL A 823 -12.46 25.12 -70.56
CA VAL A 823 -11.20 25.06 -69.81
C VAL A 823 -11.44 25.57 -68.40
N PHE A 824 -11.08 24.77 -67.42
CA PHE A 824 -11.10 25.12 -66.01
C PHE A 824 -9.70 25.51 -65.58
N PHE A 825 -9.60 26.57 -64.79
CA PHE A 825 -8.34 27.05 -64.26
C PHE A 825 -8.38 27.03 -62.74
N ARG A 826 -7.27 26.64 -62.13
CA ARG A 826 -7.05 26.82 -60.70
C ARG A 826 -5.63 27.30 -60.47
N LEU A 827 -5.45 28.13 -59.46
CA LEU A 827 -4.13 28.44 -58.96
C LEU A 827 -3.75 27.37 -57.93
N ALA A 828 -2.60 26.74 -58.11
CA ALA A 828 -2.10 25.71 -57.21
C ALA A 828 -0.76 26.14 -56.60
N TYR A 829 -0.58 25.83 -55.33
CA TYR A 829 0.73 25.93 -54.70
C TYR A 829 1.63 24.77 -55.19
N PRO A 830 2.96 24.97 -55.33
CA PRO A 830 3.91 23.91 -55.69
C PRO A 830 3.79 22.63 -54.87
#